data_AF-A0A674JL02-F1
#
_entry.id   AF-A0A674JL02-F1
#
_cell.length_a   1.000
_cell.length_b   1.000
_cell.length_c   1.000
_cell.angle_alpha   90.00
_cell.angle_beta   90.00
_cell.angle_gamma   90.00
#
_symmetry.space_group_name_H-M   'P 1'
#
loop_
_entity.id
_entity.type
_entity.pdbx_description
1 polymer ?
#
loop_
_entity_poly.entity_id
_entity_poly.type
_entity_poly.pdbx_seq_one_letter_code
_entity_poly.pdbx_strand_id
1 'polypeptide(L)'
;LKMKPAATYELLVDGVGQWDFTGNFVPCELLLTGDAAFPVLVSPEKQVLIAVSHYGKGRMVVVSHEEILKNPNFSQFLRNAVDWLRPSPEAQVGVHRSLDPLSQLLLRSSTKVQPGVGLSASLGVYCTDAYDDAQAEELVHFVKGGGGLLIGGQAWYWASQHGAEKVLFEFPGNRVTSVAGVYFTGNTVGPGIFKVSGKIPKIPLIVPHGANLSQDVELLLNGVSELDIVTGGVPSPLLVHGVLAFPLGLDRSHRCFLAAARYGRGRVVVASHEGQLCAPKLAEFLLNAVHWLDAGRQGLVGVAAPLKGLCSLLSQEGQKYRVSALTGDMSVYCCPSHSNQETEKIQAFVAEGGGLLIGGQAWYWASQNQGQAAVAGYPGNKILNRFGISILGMNLKADKYAALLPGELPRHYHFRQALSLFQRHVDKEEALRAPLADWLHRLGQDCSAFLRIPAEDCPAYSSLHRILLKVLRRGGIPQVSKKNPIKSNSKEAALLCLATQLSQTMTDCAVLVQKPTDGVCTLPSSSPITLEIDGTNTGGTAWMSTGLYLPDGNTAVITFPCMATSAGLQVQIGCHSDDLTAAKELKRAPMVIRKCQVSCQKQSVSCLWGGLIYILVPGGSQLGKVPITVEGAVKVPYFRLGETCKCQWLDSIRHYLAPWAELATENIILTVPADTIRHIENPEPLLILWDQIMLAIAELAAAPVKFPRPERIVTDVQISAGGCMGSGVARIGKLGGPWLLGGWAMTGGLPPLSEGDYGFVGSWARTSGGPSPPLPPAVPPPAREMRSGHGALPCSPHNSCWRVGSGNGGLLHSAFGWESFIQNFSEYQTLCHVPADNDSKMDL
;
A
#
# COMPACT_ATOMS: atom_id res chain seq x y z
N LEU A 1 -0.42 29.09 -11.44
CA LEU A 1 0.02 28.05 -10.48
C LEU A 1 -1.16 27.64 -9.61
N LYS A 2 -1.42 26.34 -9.43
CA LYS A 2 -2.51 25.83 -8.58
C LYS A 2 -2.14 26.11 -7.12
N MET A 3 -3.01 26.82 -6.38
CA MET A 3 -2.78 27.12 -4.96
C MET A 3 -2.95 25.84 -4.13
N LYS A 4 -2.10 25.65 -3.12
CA LYS A 4 -2.21 24.49 -2.21
C LYS A 4 -3.55 24.54 -1.46
N PRO A 5 -4.21 23.39 -1.19
CA PRO A 5 -5.52 23.38 -0.53
C PRO A 5 -5.56 24.14 0.81
N ALA A 6 -4.50 24.07 1.60
CA ALA A 6 -4.42 24.78 2.89
C ALA A 6 -4.44 26.30 2.71
N ALA A 7 -3.67 26.83 1.76
CA ALA A 7 -3.67 28.26 1.45
C ALA A 7 -5.02 28.73 0.86
N THR A 8 -5.65 27.89 0.02
CA THR A 8 -7.01 28.16 -0.46
C THR A 8 -8.00 28.23 0.71
N TYR A 9 -7.92 27.30 1.66
CA TYR A 9 -8.79 27.29 2.83
C TYR A 9 -8.60 28.55 3.68
N GLU A 10 -7.35 28.91 3.99
CA GLU A 10 -7.01 30.11 4.76
C GLU A 10 -7.57 31.38 4.10
N LEU A 11 -7.44 31.51 2.78
CA LEU A 11 -8.00 32.63 2.02
C LEU A 11 -9.54 32.66 2.09
N LEU A 12 -10.21 31.51 1.98
CA LEU A 12 -11.67 31.45 2.02
C LEU A 12 -12.24 31.85 3.39
N VAL A 13 -11.55 31.50 4.48
CA VAL A 13 -12.00 31.78 5.84
C VAL A 13 -11.39 33.03 6.46
N ASP A 14 -10.57 33.78 5.70
CA ASP A 14 -9.92 34.98 6.20
C ASP A 14 -10.94 36.07 6.60
N GLY A 15 -10.78 36.61 7.81
CA GLY A 15 -11.72 37.57 8.41
C GLY A 15 -13.13 37.04 8.64
N VAL A 16 -13.40 35.74 8.45
CA VAL A 16 -14.72 35.15 8.66
C VAL A 16 -14.92 34.82 10.14
N GLY A 17 -15.97 35.41 10.74
CA GLY A 17 -16.38 35.15 12.11
C GLY A 17 -17.15 33.83 12.28
N GLN A 18 -18.11 33.80 13.20
CA GLN A 18 -19.01 32.66 13.31
C GLN A 18 -20.07 32.71 12.23
N TRP A 19 -20.46 31.55 11.70
CA TRP A 19 -21.54 31.45 10.74
C TRP A 19 -22.86 31.10 11.41
N ASP A 20 -23.86 31.94 11.20
CA ASP A 20 -25.17 31.83 11.81
C ASP A 20 -26.18 31.17 10.84
N PHE A 21 -26.54 29.92 11.14
CA PHE A 21 -27.57 29.15 10.45
C PHE A 21 -28.85 29.03 11.28
N THR A 22 -29.12 29.97 12.20
CA THR A 22 -30.37 30.01 12.98
C THR A 22 -31.54 30.66 12.24
N GLY A 23 -31.33 31.12 11.00
CA GLY A 23 -32.36 31.73 10.17
C GLY A 23 -33.45 30.74 9.70
N ASN A 24 -34.49 31.27 9.04
CA ASN A 24 -35.63 30.52 8.52
C ASN A 24 -35.30 29.76 7.21
N PHE A 25 -34.19 29.02 7.17
CA PHE A 25 -33.85 28.14 6.05
C PHE A 25 -33.17 26.86 6.54
N VAL A 26 -33.36 25.75 5.83
CA VAL A 26 -32.84 24.44 6.23
C VAL A 26 -31.81 23.99 5.19
N PRO A 27 -30.50 24.08 5.46
CA PRO A 27 -29.48 23.64 4.53
C PRO A 27 -29.46 22.11 4.37
N CYS A 28 -28.99 21.64 3.22
CA CYS A 28 -28.74 20.22 3.01
C CYS A 28 -27.27 19.81 3.27
N GLU A 29 -27.01 18.53 3.51
CA GLU A 29 -25.65 18.02 3.60
C GLU A 29 -25.03 17.84 2.19
N LEU A 30 -23.75 18.20 2.04
CA LEU A 30 -22.98 17.98 0.81
C LEU A 30 -22.15 16.69 0.90
N LEU A 31 -22.16 15.89 -0.16
CA LEU A 31 -21.30 14.72 -0.33
C LEU A 31 -20.08 15.08 -1.18
N LEU A 32 -18.88 14.69 -0.73
CA LEU A 32 -17.62 14.93 -1.43
C LEU A 32 -17.00 13.61 -1.90
N THR A 33 -16.78 13.49 -3.20
CA THR A 33 -16.12 12.33 -3.84
C THR A 33 -14.88 12.73 -4.65
N GLY A 34 -14.73 14.01 -4.99
CA GLY A 34 -13.64 14.51 -5.81
C GLY A 34 -12.29 14.49 -5.09
N ASP A 35 -11.23 14.23 -5.85
CA ASP A 35 -9.84 14.31 -5.40
C ASP A 35 -9.44 15.72 -4.96
N ALA A 36 -9.93 16.75 -5.68
CA ALA A 36 -9.71 18.16 -5.35
C ALA A 36 -10.76 18.76 -4.41
N ALA A 37 -11.80 18.01 -4.05
CA ALA A 37 -12.92 18.50 -3.26
C ALA A 37 -12.59 18.50 -1.76
N PHE A 38 -12.88 19.59 -1.07
CA PHE A 38 -12.73 19.67 0.39
C PHE A 38 -13.75 20.61 1.05
N PRO A 39 -14.10 20.33 2.32
CA PRO A 39 -15.07 21.13 3.05
C PRO A 39 -14.44 22.44 3.52
N VAL A 40 -15.21 23.51 3.46
CA VAL A 40 -14.90 24.79 4.13
C VAL A 40 -15.62 24.85 5.48
N LEU A 41 -16.90 24.44 5.49
CA LEU A 41 -17.75 24.39 6.66
C LEU A 41 -18.27 22.98 6.92
N VAL A 42 -18.22 22.57 8.18
CA VAL A 42 -18.79 21.33 8.68
C VAL A 42 -19.54 21.58 9.99
N SER A 43 -20.71 20.98 10.17
CA SER A 43 -21.48 21.03 11.41
C SER A 43 -20.79 20.28 12.57
N PRO A 44 -21.23 20.47 13.83
CA PRO A 44 -20.76 19.68 14.97
C PRO A 44 -20.94 18.15 14.78
N GLU A 45 -21.99 17.74 14.07
CA GLU A 45 -22.32 16.36 13.71
C GLU A 45 -21.47 15.83 12.55
N LYS A 46 -20.56 16.65 12.03
CA LYS A 46 -19.66 16.38 10.90
C LYS A 46 -20.35 16.43 9.52
N GLN A 47 -21.48 17.11 9.38
CA GLN A 47 -22.16 17.25 8.08
C GLN A 47 -21.55 18.43 7.29
N VAL A 48 -21.21 18.23 6.02
CA VAL A 48 -20.58 19.27 5.20
C VAL A 48 -21.63 20.25 4.67
N LEU A 49 -21.43 21.55 4.88
CA LEU A 49 -22.37 22.62 4.51
C LEU A 49 -21.85 23.51 3.38
N ILE A 50 -20.53 23.66 3.27
CA ILE A 50 -19.88 24.44 2.22
C ILE A 50 -18.66 23.65 1.78
N ALA A 51 -18.50 23.50 0.47
CA ALA A 51 -17.37 22.80 -0.12
C ALA A 51 -16.83 23.54 -1.33
N VAL A 52 -15.57 23.30 -1.63
CA VAL A 52 -14.91 23.80 -2.83
C VAL A 52 -14.25 22.66 -3.58
N SER A 53 -14.12 22.82 -4.89
CA SER A 53 -13.44 21.86 -5.74
C SER A 53 -12.90 22.53 -7.01
N HIS A 54 -12.20 21.75 -7.82
CA HIS A 54 -11.70 22.15 -9.13
C HIS A 54 -12.21 21.17 -10.18
N TYR A 55 -12.42 21.70 -11.39
CA TYR A 55 -12.72 20.88 -12.54
C TYR A 55 -12.13 21.50 -13.81
N GLY A 56 -11.36 20.71 -14.57
CA GLY A 56 -10.52 21.23 -15.64
C GLY A 56 -9.59 22.33 -15.11
N LYS A 57 -9.68 23.53 -15.69
CA LYS A 57 -8.91 24.71 -15.27
C LYS A 57 -9.67 25.62 -14.28
N GLY A 58 -10.96 25.40 -14.09
CA GLY A 58 -11.83 26.25 -13.27
C GLY A 58 -11.97 25.81 -11.83
N ARG A 59 -12.79 26.58 -11.10
CA ARG A 59 -12.96 26.49 -9.65
C ARG A 59 -14.45 26.50 -9.32
N MET A 60 -14.83 25.80 -8.27
CA MET A 60 -16.22 25.71 -7.83
C MET A 60 -16.34 25.94 -6.33
N VAL A 61 -17.32 26.74 -5.92
CA VAL A 61 -17.78 26.88 -4.54
C VAL A 61 -19.25 26.47 -4.52
N VAL A 62 -19.56 25.49 -3.66
CA VAL A 62 -20.89 24.93 -3.51
C VAL A 62 -21.36 25.18 -2.07
N VAL A 63 -22.53 25.79 -1.93
CA VAL A 63 -23.15 26.08 -0.63
C VAL A 63 -24.48 25.33 -0.48
N SER A 64 -24.73 24.80 0.72
CA SER A 64 -25.86 23.93 1.07
C SER A 64 -27.27 24.55 1.04
N HIS A 65 -27.38 25.85 0.74
CA HIS A 65 -28.64 26.56 0.59
C HIS A 65 -28.42 27.86 -0.20
N GLU A 66 -29.34 28.24 -1.06
CA GLU A 66 -29.31 29.48 -1.86
C GLU A 66 -29.43 30.73 -1.00
N GLU A 67 -30.17 30.69 0.11
CA GLU A 67 -30.25 31.79 1.10
C GLU A 67 -28.90 32.19 1.69
N ILE A 68 -27.89 31.30 1.71
CA ILE A 68 -26.52 31.65 2.12
C ILE A 68 -25.93 32.70 1.17
N LEU A 69 -26.27 32.63 -0.12
CA LEU A 69 -25.83 33.58 -1.14
C LEU A 69 -26.53 34.94 -1.02
N LYS A 70 -27.70 34.99 -0.37
CA LYS A 70 -28.53 36.19 -0.23
C LYS A 70 -28.32 36.89 1.11
N ASN A 71 -27.80 36.20 2.12
CA ASN A 71 -27.73 36.69 3.49
C ASN A 71 -26.45 37.51 3.78
N PRO A 72 -26.57 38.78 4.24
CA PRO A 72 -25.43 39.65 4.57
C PRO A 72 -24.46 39.11 5.62
N ASN A 73 -24.91 38.21 6.51
CA ASN A 73 -24.05 37.59 7.53
C ASN A 73 -22.91 36.76 6.93
N PHE A 74 -23.06 36.31 5.68
CA PHE A 74 -22.04 35.55 4.95
C PHE A 74 -21.20 36.43 4.01
N SER A 75 -21.39 37.76 4.03
CA SER A 75 -20.79 38.69 3.07
C SER A 75 -19.27 38.58 2.96
N GLN A 76 -18.55 38.45 4.09
CA GLN A 76 -17.09 38.32 4.06
C GLN A 76 -16.65 37.03 3.35
N PHE A 77 -17.29 35.90 3.67
CA PHE A 77 -17.01 34.64 2.98
C PHE A 77 -17.35 34.71 1.49
N LEU A 78 -18.49 35.30 1.12
CA LEU A 78 -18.91 35.40 -0.28
C LEU A 78 -17.93 36.24 -1.11
N ARG A 79 -17.36 37.32 -0.53
CA ARG A 79 -16.29 38.10 -1.18
C ARG A 79 -15.04 37.27 -1.38
N ASN A 80 -14.54 36.62 -0.33
CA ASN A 80 -13.37 35.74 -0.42
C ASN A 80 -13.58 34.63 -1.45
N ALA A 81 -14.77 34.04 -1.49
CA ALA A 81 -15.16 33.00 -2.44
C ALA A 81 -15.16 33.52 -3.89
N VAL A 82 -15.78 34.67 -4.15
CA VAL A 82 -15.77 35.28 -5.50
C VAL A 82 -14.36 35.67 -5.91
N ASP A 83 -13.57 36.25 -5.01
CA ASP A 83 -12.16 36.59 -5.28
C ASP A 83 -11.32 35.37 -5.63
N TRP A 84 -11.53 34.27 -4.92
CA TRP A 84 -10.89 32.99 -5.23
C TRP A 84 -11.39 32.37 -6.54
N LEU A 85 -12.67 32.54 -6.88
CA LEU A 85 -13.24 32.00 -8.12
C LEU A 85 -12.76 32.74 -9.36
N ARG A 86 -12.38 34.02 -9.23
CA ARG A 86 -11.94 34.83 -10.37
C ARG A 86 -10.65 34.28 -11.00
N PRO A 87 -10.61 34.12 -12.33
CA PRO A 87 -9.39 33.75 -13.04
C PRO A 87 -8.39 34.92 -13.08
N SER A 88 -8.88 36.17 -13.12
CA SER A 88 -8.09 37.39 -13.03
C SER A 88 -8.82 38.50 -12.24
N PRO A 89 -8.12 39.50 -11.71
CA PRO A 89 -8.76 40.62 -10.99
C PRO A 89 -9.76 41.43 -11.85
N GLU A 90 -9.59 41.46 -13.17
CA GLU A 90 -10.45 42.21 -14.09
C GLU A 90 -11.68 41.41 -14.55
N ALA A 91 -11.72 40.12 -14.24
CA ALA A 91 -12.77 39.20 -14.63
C ALA A 91 -14.15 39.67 -14.14
N GLN A 92 -15.12 39.66 -15.06
CA GLN A 92 -16.52 40.01 -14.74
C GLN A 92 -17.20 38.90 -13.96
N VAL A 93 -18.04 39.28 -13.00
CA VAL A 93 -18.88 38.38 -12.22
C VAL A 93 -20.32 38.52 -12.70
N GLY A 94 -20.88 37.48 -13.33
CA GLY A 94 -22.29 37.44 -13.68
C GLY A 94 -23.10 36.79 -12.55
N VAL A 95 -24.24 37.39 -12.21
CA VAL A 95 -25.13 36.86 -11.17
C VAL A 95 -26.50 36.61 -11.77
N HIS A 96 -27.01 35.38 -11.60
CA HIS A 96 -28.33 34.99 -12.06
C HIS A 96 -29.43 35.80 -11.36
N ARG A 97 -30.55 36.02 -12.06
CA ARG A 97 -31.69 36.84 -11.58
C ARG A 97 -32.28 36.41 -10.24
N SER A 98 -32.17 35.12 -9.90
CA SER A 98 -32.67 34.59 -8.62
C SER A 98 -31.81 35.00 -7.42
N LEU A 99 -30.62 35.56 -7.68
CA LEU A 99 -29.62 35.96 -6.69
C LEU A 99 -29.36 37.47 -6.69
N ASP A 100 -30.34 38.31 -7.08
CA ASP A 100 -30.20 39.77 -7.06
C ASP A 100 -29.63 40.36 -5.74
N PRO A 101 -29.98 39.86 -4.53
CA PRO A 101 -29.35 40.31 -3.29
C PRO A 101 -27.83 40.13 -3.25
N LEU A 102 -27.30 39.05 -3.86
CA LEU A 102 -25.86 38.81 -3.98
C LEU A 102 -25.18 39.88 -4.82
N SER A 103 -25.82 40.30 -5.92
CA SER A 103 -25.32 41.37 -6.78
C SER A 103 -25.12 42.68 -5.99
N GLN A 104 -26.11 43.05 -5.17
CA GLN A 104 -26.04 44.24 -4.33
C GLN A 104 -24.92 44.14 -3.28
N LEU A 105 -24.71 42.95 -2.71
CA LEU A 105 -23.65 42.69 -1.73
C LEU A 105 -22.26 42.85 -2.35
N LEU A 106 -22.05 42.32 -3.56
CA LEU A 106 -20.77 42.36 -4.27
C LEU A 106 -20.46 43.74 -4.89
N LEU A 107 -21.48 44.48 -5.33
CA LEU A 107 -21.30 45.86 -5.83
C LEU A 107 -20.77 46.80 -4.73
N ARG A 108 -21.17 46.58 -3.47
CA ARG A 108 -20.65 47.33 -2.31
C ARG A 108 -19.16 47.08 -2.04
N SER A 109 -18.56 46.04 -2.62
CA SER A 109 -17.14 45.69 -2.46
C SER A 109 -16.25 46.04 -3.65
N SER A 110 -16.68 46.95 -4.54
CA SER A 110 -15.95 47.36 -5.76
C SER A 110 -15.71 46.23 -6.79
N THR A 111 -16.46 45.13 -6.70
CA THR A 111 -16.39 44.03 -7.67
C THR A 111 -17.15 44.41 -8.95
N LYS A 112 -16.60 44.11 -10.14
CA LYS A 112 -17.30 44.32 -11.41
C LYS A 112 -18.36 43.23 -11.61
N VAL A 113 -19.63 43.56 -11.33
CA VAL A 113 -20.76 42.63 -11.34
C VAL A 113 -21.76 42.99 -12.43
N GLN A 114 -22.24 41.98 -13.17
CA GLN A 114 -23.35 42.08 -14.10
C GLN A 114 -24.58 41.36 -13.48
N PRO A 115 -25.55 42.10 -12.94
CA PRO A 115 -26.74 41.51 -12.32
C PRO A 115 -27.74 41.01 -13.37
N GLY A 116 -28.46 39.93 -13.05
CA GLY A 116 -29.58 39.42 -13.85
C GLY A 116 -29.20 38.83 -15.20
N VAL A 117 -27.92 38.50 -15.41
CA VAL A 117 -27.42 37.95 -16.69
C VAL A 117 -27.48 36.44 -16.70
N GLY A 118 -27.74 35.85 -17.88
CA GLY A 118 -27.49 34.43 -18.12
C GLY A 118 -26.01 34.13 -18.29
N LEU A 119 -25.66 32.85 -18.35
CA LEU A 119 -24.30 32.42 -18.60
C LEU A 119 -23.77 32.96 -19.95
N SER A 120 -22.57 33.53 -19.94
CA SER A 120 -21.88 34.02 -21.14
C SER A 120 -20.39 33.68 -21.05
N ALA A 121 -19.77 33.35 -22.19
CA ALA A 121 -18.35 33.04 -22.29
C ALA A 121 -17.43 34.22 -21.92
N SER A 122 -17.96 35.44 -21.88
CA SER A 122 -17.23 36.66 -21.49
C SER A 122 -17.05 36.83 -19.98
N LEU A 123 -17.82 36.09 -19.18
CA LEU A 123 -17.74 36.13 -17.73
C LEU A 123 -16.52 35.35 -17.26
N GLY A 124 -15.93 35.75 -16.12
CA GLY A 124 -14.93 34.93 -15.44
C GLY A 124 -15.50 34.18 -14.24
N VAL A 125 -16.58 34.69 -13.64
CA VAL A 125 -17.32 34.01 -12.57
C VAL A 125 -18.81 34.07 -12.86
N TYR A 126 -19.52 32.98 -12.61
CA TYR A 126 -20.98 32.92 -12.67
C TYR A 126 -21.55 32.47 -11.32
N CYS A 127 -22.58 33.16 -10.84
CA CYS A 127 -23.27 32.84 -9.60
C CYS A 127 -24.72 32.46 -9.89
N THR A 128 -25.15 31.27 -9.46
CA THR A 128 -26.49 30.75 -9.74
C THR A 128 -27.03 29.88 -8.59
N ASP A 129 -28.34 29.64 -8.59
CA ASP A 129 -28.92 28.59 -7.74
C ASP A 129 -28.80 27.20 -8.39
N ALA A 130 -29.18 26.17 -7.65
CA ALA A 130 -29.01 24.77 -8.01
C ALA A 130 -30.28 24.11 -8.60
N TYR A 131 -31.27 24.89 -9.03
CA TYR A 131 -32.61 24.36 -9.38
C TYR A 131 -32.90 24.26 -10.87
N ASP A 132 -32.03 24.81 -11.71
CA ASP A 132 -32.16 24.78 -13.17
C ASP A 132 -30.96 24.07 -13.81
N ASP A 133 -31.22 23.07 -14.65
CA ASP A 133 -30.21 22.32 -15.40
C ASP A 133 -30.27 22.56 -16.91
N ALA A 134 -31.08 23.51 -17.40
CA ALA A 134 -31.18 23.83 -18.82
C ALA A 134 -29.84 24.24 -19.45
N GLN A 135 -28.94 24.85 -18.67
CA GLN A 135 -27.59 25.26 -19.10
C GLN A 135 -26.48 24.41 -18.48
N ALA A 136 -26.78 23.17 -18.05
CA ALA A 136 -25.82 22.38 -17.27
C ALA A 136 -24.56 22.03 -18.06
N GLU A 137 -24.67 21.72 -19.36
CA GLU A 137 -23.51 21.40 -20.21
C GLU A 137 -22.62 22.62 -20.44
N GLU A 138 -23.22 23.78 -20.70
CA GLU A 138 -22.51 25.05 -20.86
C GLU A 138 -21.80 25.45 -19.57
N LEU A 139 -22.43 25.24 -18.40
CA LEU A 139 -21.81 25.48 -17.09
C LEU A 139 -20.61 24.57 -16.86
N VAL A 140 -20.73 23.28 -17.17
CA VAL A 140 -19.61 22.33 -17.06
C VAL A 140 -18.46 22.73 -17.99
N HIS A 141 -18.75 23.10 -19.23
CA HIS A 141 -17.76 23.59 -20.18
C HIS A 141 -17.10 24.90 -19.73
N PHE A 142 -17.88 25.83 -19.18
CA PHE A 142 -17.40 27.10 -18.62
C PHE A 142 -16.39 26.86 -17.49
N VAL A 143 -16.72 26.01 -16.52
CA VAL A 143 -15.80 25.66 -15.43
C VAL A 143 -14.58 24.92 -15.98
N LYS A 144 -14.76 23.90 -16.83
CA LYS A 144 -13.66 23.15 -17.44
C LYS A 144 -12.66 24.07 -18.16
N GLY A 145 -13.17 25.11 -18.83
CA GLY A 145 -12.41 26.12 -19.54
C GLY A 145 -11.62 27.10 -18.67
N GLY A 146 -11.92 27.21 -17.38
CA GLY A 146 -11.25 28.13 -16.45
C GLY A 146 -12.16 29.08 -15.68
N GLY A 147 -13.48 29.04 -15.94
CA GLY A 147 -14.46 29.85 -15.23
C GLY A 147 -14.62 29.45 -13.76
N GLY A 148 -15.05 30.41 -12.94
CA GLY A 148 -15.42 30.19 -11.54
C GLY A 148 -16.93 30.04 -11.38
N LEU A 149 -17.40 28.98 -10.71
CA LEU A 149 -18.82 28.79 -10.39
C LEU A 149 -19.08 28.92 -8.88
N LEU A 150 -19.99 29.82 -8.51
CA LEU A 150 -20.60 29.88 -7.18
C LEU A 150 -22.04 29.39 -7.30
N ILE A 151 -22.35 28.26 -6.68
CA ILE A 151 -23.67 27.64 -6.77
C ILE A 151 -24.22 27.29 -5.39
N GLY A 152 -25.50 27.59 -5.19
CA GLY A 152 -26.18 27.36 -3.92
C GLY A 152 -27.57 26.77 -4.09
N GLY A 153 -27.94 25.86 -3.21
CA GLY A 153 -29.29 25.32 -3.18
C GLY A 153 -29.41 24.21 -2.16
N GLN A 154 -30.65 23.81 -1.89
CA GLN A 154 -30.95 22.64 -1.09
C GLN A 154 -31.69 21.59 -1.92
N ALA A 155 -31.39 20.31 -1.66
CA ALA A 155 -32.03 19.20 -2.37
C ALA A 155 -33.04 18.42 -1.52
N TRP A 156 -33.22 18.73 -0.24
CA TRP A 156 -34.17 18.00 0.64
C TRP A 156 -35.63 18.24 0.23
N TYR A 157 -35.98 19.46 -0.20
CA TYR A 157 -37.33 19.77 -0.67
C TYR A 157 -37.60 19.06 -1.99
N TRP A 158 -36.63 19.06 -2.90
CA TRP A 158 -36.71 18.33 -4.16
C TRP A 158 -36.88 16.82 -3.90
N ALA A 159 -36.13 16.27 -2.93
CA ALA A 159 -36.22 14.88 -2.50
C ALA A 159 -37.63 14.52 -1.99
N SER A 160 -38.30 15.42 -1.28
CA SER A 160 -39.66 15.19 -0.78
C SER A 160 -40.69 15.02 -1.89
N GLN A 161 -40.42 15.56 -3.08
CA GLN A 161 -41.30 15.48 -4.26
C GLN A 161 -40.94 14.34 -5.22
N HIS A 162 -39.65 13.98 -5.31
CA HIS A 162 -39.15 13.07 -6.35
C HIS A 162 -38.57 11.74 -5.82
N GLY A 163 -38.33 11.66 -4.51
CA GLY A 163 -37.63 10.53 -3.86
C GLY A 163 -36.19 10.87 -3.51
N ALA A 164 -35.73 10.45 -2.33
CA ALA A 164 -34.36 10.70 -1.85
C ALA A 164 -33.30 9.93 -2.65
N GLU A 165 -33.67 8.79 -3.22
CA GLU A 165 -32.82 7.91 -4.02
C GLU A 165 -32.42 8.52 -5.36
N LYS A 166 -33.20 9.47 -5.89
CA LYS A 166 -32.95 10.14 -7.17
C LYS A 166 -32.08 11.39 -7.05
N VAL A 167 -32.01 11.98 -5.86
CA VAL A 167 -31.33 13.27 -5.62
C VAL A 167 -29.91 13.28 -6.19
N LEU A 168 -29.13 12.23 -5.93
CA LEU A 168 -27.71 12.27 -6.26
C LEU A 168 -27.43 12.36 -7.77
N PHE A 169 -28.31 11.79 -8.60
CA PHE A 169 -28.09 11.69 -10.05
C PHE A 169 -29.07 12.51 -10.88
N GLU A 170 -30.21 12.91 -10.32
CA GLU A 170 -31.28 13.62 -11.04
C GLU A 170 -31.50 15.06 -10.56
N PHE A 171 -31.02 15.45 -9.37
CA PHE A 171 -31.15 16.84 -8.91
C PHE A 171 -30.40 17.80 -9.85
N PRO A 172 -31.03 18.91 -10.30
CA PRO A 172 -30.45 19.83 -11.28
C PRO A 172 -29.04 20.32 -10.91
N GLY A 173 -28.80 20.76 -9.68
CA GLY A 173 -27.47 21.19 -9.23
C GLY A 173 -26.40 20.11 -9.37
N ASN A 174 -26.76 18.84 -9.12
CA ASN A 174 -25.85 17.71 -9.25
C ASN A 174 -25.52 17.40 -10.71
N ARG A 175 -26.30 17.89 -11.68
CA ARG A 175 -25.92 17.81 -13.10
C ARG A 175 -24.68 18.64 -13.42
N VAL A 176 -24.36 19.64 -12.61
CA VAL A 176 -23.21 20.54 -12.79
C VAL A 176 -22.11 20.24 -11.79
N THR A 177 -22.41 20.17 -10.49
CA THR A 177 -21.37 20.08 -9.44
C THR A 177 -20.71 18.71 -9.31
N SER A 178 -21.40 17.65 -9.75
CA SER A 178 -20.93 16.27 -9.62
C SER A 178 -19.63 16.00 -10.38
N VAL A 179 -19.39 16.69 -11.51
CA VAL A 179 -18.16 16.53 -12.32
C VAL A 179 -16.90 16.89 -11.55
N ALA A 180 -17.04 17.81 -10.58
CA ALA A 180 -16.00 18.21 -9.64
C ALA A 180 -16.03 17.39 -8.33
N GLY A 181 -16.90 16.39 -8.24
CA GLY A 181 -17.05 15.50 -7.09
C GLY A 181 -17.68 16.16 -5.86
N VAL A 182 -18.59 17.12 -6.06
CA VAL A 182 -19.40 17.72 -4.98
C VAL A 182 -20.88 17.51 -5.31
N TYR A 183 -21.64 16.95 -4.38
CA TYR A 183 -23.04 16.62 -4.57
C TYR A 183 -23.90 17.20 -3.45
N PHE A 184 -25.07 17.72 -3.82
CA PHE A 184 -26.19 17.97 -2.91
C PHE A 184 -26.86 16.65 -2.54
N THR A 185 -27.20 16.47 -1.27
CA THR A 185 -27.95 15.30 -0.78
C THR A 185 -29.34 15.70 -0.26
N GLY A 186 -30.23 14.73 -0.11
CA GLY A 186 -31.55 14.96 0.47
C GLY A 186 -31.55 15.13 2.00
N ASN A 187 -30.39 15.01 2.66
CA ASN A 187 -30.30 15.13 4.11
C ASN A 187 -30.38 16.59 4.54
N THR A 188 -31.10 16.87 5.61
CA THR A 188 -31.11 18.18 6.26
C THR A 188 -29.99 18.29 7.30
N VAL A 189 -29.53 19.51 7.52
CA VAL A 189 -28.62 19.85 8.63
C VAL A 189 -29.37 20.75 9.60
N GLY A 190 -29.22 20.49 10.91
CA GLY A 190 -29.89 21.25 11.95
C GLY A 190 -29.42 22.71 12.02
N PRO A 191 -30.27 23.64 12.49
CA PRO A 191 -29.90 25.04 12.67
C PRO A 191 -28.85 25.17 13.78
N GLY A 192 -27.97 26.17 13.66
CA GLY A 192 -26.95 26.42 14.68
C GLY A 192 -25.96 27.50 14.30
N ILE A 193 -25.13 27.88 15.27
CA ILE A 193 -24.00 28.79 15.04
C ILE A 193 -22.73 27.95 14.97
N PHE A 194 -22.05 28.00 13.83
CA PHE A 194 -20.89 27.16 13.56
C PHE A 194 -19.60 27.97 13.58
N LYS A 195 -18.58 27.42 14.24
CA LYS A 195 -17.25 28.04 14.33
C LYS A 195 -16.40 27.67 13.12
N VAL A 196 -15.67 28.65 12.61
CA VAL A 196 -14.63 28.43 11.60
C VAL A 196 -13.48 27.63 12.22
N SER A 197 -13.04 26.59 11.53
CA SER A 197 -11.91 25.77 11.95
C SER A 197 -10.59 26.43 11.54
N GLY A 198 -9.53 26.32 12.34
CA GLY A 198 -8.21 26.82 11.97
C GLY A 198 -7.48 25.97 10.91
N LYS A 199 -8.06 24.84 10.51
CA LYS A 199 -7.53 23.93 9.48
C LYS A 199 -8.70 23.34 8.69
N ILE A 200 -8.43 22.89 7.46
CA ILE A 200 -9.42 22.17 6.65
C ILE A 200 -10.10 21.08 7.49
N PRO A 201 -11.44 21.13 7.64
CA PRO A 201 -12.21 20.11 8.33
C PRO A 201 -12.02 18.72 7.71
N LYS A 202 -12.22 17.67 8.50
CA LYS A 202 -12.13 16.30 7.99
C LYS A 202 -13.38 15.96 7.18
N ILE A 203 -13.19 15.35 6.02
CA ILE A 203 -14.26 14.75 5.23
C ILE A 203 -14.82 13.54 5.99
N PRO A 204 -16.15 13.42 6.14
CA PRO A 204 -16.78 12.25 6.74
C PRO A 204 -16.42 10.94 6.01
N LEU A 205 -16.33 9.84 6.75
CA LEU A 205 -16.07 8.51 6.16
C LEU A 205 -17.27 8.02 5.33
N ILE A 206 -18.47 8.22 5.87
CA ILE A 206 -19.75 7.80 5.33
C ILE A 206 -20.69 9.00 5.43
N VAL A 207 -21.41 9.28 4.34
CA VAL A 207 -22.50 10.25 4.28
C VAL A 207 -23.71 9.48 3.74
N PRO A 208 -24.84 9.40 4.47
CA PRO A 208 -26.07 8.85 3.91
C PRO A 208 -26.46 9.68 2.68
N HIS A 209 -26.64 9.07 1.52
CA HIS A 209 -26.88 9.84 0.28
C HIS A 209 -28.10 9.37 -0.52
N GLY A 210 -28.86 8.41 0.01
CA GLY A 210 -30.08 7.88 -0.62
C GLY A 210 -29.87 7.03 -1.88
N ALA A 211 -28.76 7.20 -2.61
CA ALA A 211 -28.48 6.47 -3.86
C ALA A 211 -28.58 4.94 -3.69
N ASN A 212 -29.36 4.29 -4.56
CA ASN A 212 -29.63 2.86 -4.51
C ASN A 212 -28.57 2.04 -5.27
N LEU A 213 -27.40 1.86 -4.65
CA LEU A 213 -26.32 1.04 -5.22
C LEU A 213 -26.68 -0.45 -5.30
N SER A 214 -27.64 -0.93 -4.49
CA SER A 214 -28.15 -2.30 -4.60
C SER A 214 -28.84 -2.55 -5.94
N GLN A 215 -29.60 -1.58 -6.44
CA GLN A 215 -30.21 -1.66 -7.77
C GLN A 215 -29.15 -1.70 -8.88
N ASP A 216 -28.04 -0.97 -8.73
CA ASP A 216 -26.92 -1.06 -9.68
C ASP A 216 -26.30 -2.46 -9.72
N VAL A 217 -26.13 -3.10 -8.56
CA VAL A 217 -25.65 -4.48 -8.45
C VAL A 217 -26.62 -5.45 -9.11
N GLU A 218 -27.93 -5.28 -8.90
CA GLU A 218 -28.98 -6.08 -9.53
C GLU A 218 -28.92 -5.99 -11.06
N LEU A 219 -28.77 -4.78 -11.62
CA LEU A 219 -28.64 -4.58 -13.06
C LEU A 219 -27.36 -5.22 -13.63
N LEU A 220 -26.25 -5.09 -12.90
CA LEU A 220 -24.94 -5.61 -13.34
C LEU A 220 -24.85 -7.14 -13.27
N LEU A 221 -25.50 -7.76 -12.27
CA LEU A 221 -25.48 -9.20 -12.02
C LEU A 221 -26.77 -9.90 -12.48
N ASN A 222 -27.63 -9.23 -13.25
CA ASN A 222 -28.86 -9.81 -13.75
C ASN A 222 -28.58 -11.07 -14.58
N GLY A 223 -29.21 -12.20 -14.22
CA GLY A 223 -28.97 -13.51 -14.84
C GLY A 223 -27.64 -14.18 -14.47
N VAL A 224 -26.73 -13.49 -13.79
CA VAL A 224 -25.42 -14.01 -13.40
C VAL A 224 -25.50 -14.67 -12.01
N SER A 225 -25.39 -16.00 -11.97
CA SER A 225 -25.36 -16.76 -10.71
C SER A 225 -23.95 -17.06 -10.19
N GLU A 226 -23.00 -17.28 -11.11
CA GLU A 226 -21.60 -17.60 -10.81
C GLU A 226 -20.68 -16.72 -11.68
N LEU A 227 -19.67 -16.12 -11.06
CA LEU A 227 -18.59 -15.39 -11.70
C LEU A 227 -17.38 -16.33 -11.85
N ASP A 228 -17.20 -16.92 -13.03
CA ASP A 228 -16.07 -17.79 -13.36
C ASP A 228 -14.90 -16.99 -13.93
N ILE A 229 -13.89 -16.73 -13.10
CA ILE A 229 -12.68 -15.99 -13.49
C ILE A 229 -11.49 -16.92 -13.81
N VAL A 230 -11.70 -18.24 -13.94
CA VAL A 230 -10.62 -19.22 -14.16
C VAL A 230 -9.94 -19.00 -15.52
N THR A 231 -10.72 -18.65 -16.55
CA THR A 231 -10.22 -18.47 -17.92
C THR A 231 -9.77 -17.03 -18.22
N GLY A 232 -9.67 -16.17 -17.20
CA GLY A 232 -9.44 -14.73 -17.35
C GLY A 232 -8.02 -14.26 -17.06
N GLY A 233 -7.07 -15.16 -16.80
CA GLY A 233 -5.73 -14.84 -16.30
C GLY A 233 -5.64 -14.81 -14.77
N VAL A 234 -4.48 -14.46 -14.22
CA VAL A 234 -4.28 -14.40 -12.76
C VAL A 234 -4.69 -13.00 -12.25
N PRO A 235 -5.80 -12.86 -11.51
CA PRO A 235 -6.32 -11.55 -11.10
C PRO A 235 -5.47 -10.85 -10.03
N SER A 236 -5.59 -9.53 -9.98
CA SER A 236 -5.15 -8.69 -8.85
C SER A 236 -6.34 -8.27 -7.98
N PRO A 237 -6.29 -8.33 -6.64
CA PRO A 237 -7.34 -7.77 -5.80
C PRO A 237 -7.55 -6.27 -6.05
N LEU A 238 -8.78 -5.82 -5.85
CA LEU A 238 -9.21 -4.42 -5.94
C LEU A 238 -9.43 -3.85 -4.53
N LEU A 239 -8.90 -2.67 -4.28
CA LEU A 239 -9.22 -1.82 -3.14
C LEU A 239 -10.36 -0.89 -3.54
N VAL A 240 -11.57 -1.17 -3.03
CA VAL A 240 -12.76 -0.33 -3.24
C VAL A 240 -12.83 0.69 -2.10
N HIS A 241 -12.40 1.92 -2.36
CA HIS A 241 -12.24 2.99 -1.36
C HIS A 241 -13.04 4.26 -1.66
N GLY A 242 -13.77 4.34 -2.79
CA GLY A 242 -14.67 5.43 -3.14
C GLY A 242 -15.93 5.45 -2.28
N VAL A 243 -16.60 6.60 -2.19
CA VAL A 243 -17.92 6.65 -1.50
C VAL A 243 -19.02 6.04 -2.36
N LEU A 244 -18.94 6.24 -3.69
CA LEU A 244 -19.89 5.72 -4.68
C LEU A 244 -19.34 4.50 -5.44
N ALA A 245 -18.33 3.85 -4.87
CA ALA A 245 -17.74 2.62 -5.40
C ALA A 245 -18.24 1.43 -4.59
N PHE A 246 -18.47 0.30 -5.25
CA PHE A 246 -19.03 -0.89 -4.63
C PHE A 246 -18.46 -2.18 -5.26
N PRO A 247 -18.30 -3.25 -4.47
CA PRO A 247 -17.84 -4.53 -5.00
C PRO A 247 -18.95 -5.23 -5.80
N LEU A 248 -18.56 -5.97 -6.83
CA LEU A 248 -19.41 -6.84 -7.65
C LEU A 248 -19.05 -8.33 -7.46
N GLY A 249 -17.80 -8.62 -7.10
CA GLY A 249 -17.31 -9.96 -6.82
C GLY A 249 -16.30 -9.95 -5.69
N LEU A 250 -16.53 -10.79 -4.68
CA LEU A 250 -15.65 -10.99 -3.52
C LEU A 250 -15.28 -12.47 -3.40
N ASP A 251 -14.03 -12.75 -3.03
CA ASP A 251 -13.64 -14.09 -2.63
C ASP A 251 -14.03 -14.41 -1.17
N ARG A 252 -13.74 -15.64 -0.72
CA ARG A 252 -14.01 -16.09 0.66
C ARG A 252 -13.24 -15.32 1.75
N SER A 253 -12.22 -14.56 1.38
CA SER A 253 -11.42 -13.69 2.26
C SER A 253 -11.76 -12.21 2.07
N HIS A 254 -12.91 -11.91 1.47
CA HIS A 254 -13.40 -10.56 1.18
C HIS A 254 -12.49 -9.73 0.27
N ARG A 255 -11.65 -10.38 -0.55
CA ARG A 255 -10.86 -9.70 -1.59
C ARG A 255 -11.73 -9.47 -2.81
N CYS A 256 -11.80 -8.22 -3.25
CA CYS A 256 -12.58 -7.84 -4.41
C CYS A 256 -11.83 -8.14 -5.72
N PHE A 257 -12.53 -8.70 -6.71
CA PHE A 257 -11.96 -9.00 -8.03
C PHE A 257 -12.75 -8.37 -9.19
N LEU A 258 -13.99 -7.92 -8.93
CA LEU A 258 -14.79 -7.07 -9.81
C LEU A 258 -15.43 -5.96 -8.97
N ALA A 259 -15.37 -4.72 -9.43
CA ALA A 259 -15.95 -3.57 -8.75
C ALA A 259 -16.56 -2.59 -9.75
N ALA A 260 -17.50 -1.77 -9.28
CA ALA A 260 -18.07 -0.67 -10.03
C ALA A 260 -18.08 0.61 -9.22
N ALA A 261 -18.17 1.74 -9.91
CA ALA A 261 -18.32 3.05 -9.28
C ALA A 261 -19.15 4.00 -10.14
N ARG A 262 -19.84 4.92 -9.47
CA ARG A 262 -20.40 6.12 -10.11
C ARG A 262 -19.51 7.32 -9.81
N TYR A 263 -19.24 8.14 -10.81
CA TYR A 263 -18.43 9.35 -10.63
C TYR A 263 -18.86 10.43 -11.60
N GLY A 264 -19.10 11.65 -11.09
CA GLY A 264 -19.74 12.70 -11.85
C GLY A 264 -21.11 12.24 -12.35
N ARG A 265 -21.30 12.34 -13.66
CA ARG A 265 -22.46 11.85 -14.40
C ARG A 265 -22.25 10.45 -15.00
N GLY A 266 -21.04 9.91 -14.95
CA GLY A 266 -20.67 8.65 -15.59
C GLY A 266 -20.53 7.47 -14.63
N ARG A 267 -20.04 6.37 -15.19
CA ARG A 267 -20.07 5.04 -14.59
C ARG A 267 -18.77 4.30 -14.94
N VAL A 268 -18.29 3.46 -14.03
CA VAL A 268 -17.05 2.70 -14.20
C VAL A 268 -17.27 1.27 -13.74
N VAL A 269 -16.79 0.30 -14.52
CA VAL A 269 -16.66 -1.11 -14.13
C VAL A 269 -15.19 -1.51 -14.27
N VAL A 270 -14.65 -2.13 -13.22
CA VAL A 270 -13.25 -2.52 -13.13
C VAL A 270 -13.11 -4.03 -12.98
N ALA A 271 -12.33 -4.62 -13.88
CA ALA A 271 -11.91 -6.01 -13.83
C ALA A 271 -10.47 -6.17 -13.33
N SER A 272 -10.22 -7.24 -12.60
CA SER A 272 -8.93 -7.54 -11.95
C SER A 272 -7.86 -8.11 -12.88
N HIS A 273 -8.20 -8.31 -14.16
CA HIS A 273 -7.30 -8.73 -15.25
C HIS A 273 -7.94 -8.34 -16.60
N GLU A 274 -7.18 -7.93 -17.61
CA GLU A 274 -7.76 -7.55 -18.91
C GLU A 274 -8.41 -8.74 -19.63
N GLY A 275 -7.87 -9.94 -19.45
CA GLY A 275 -8.42 -11.18 -20.02
C GLY A 275 -9.84 -11.49 -19.57
N GLN A 276 -10.28 -10.99 -18.41
CA GLN A 276 -11.66 -11.11 -17.94
C GLN A 276 -12.64 -10.34 -18.84
N LEU A 277 -12.20 -9.25 -19.48
CA LEU A 277 -13.02 -8.44 -20.37
C LEU A 277 -13.28 -9.11 -21.73
N CYS A 278 -12.68 -10.26 -21.99
CA CYS A 278 -12.90 -11.05 -23.21
C CYS A 278 -13.26 -12.50 -22.87
N ALA A 279 -13.51 -12.83 -21.60
CA ALA A 279 -13.77 -14.18 -21.16
C ALA A 279 -15.21 -14.59 -21.53
N PRO A 280 -15.42 -15.65 -22.34
CA PRO A 280 -16.76 -16.08 -22.73
C PRO A 280 -17.67 -16.44 -21.55
N LYS A 281 -17.09 -16.95 -20.46
CA LYS A 281 -17.84 -17.30 -19.24
C LYS A 281 -18.36 -16.09 -18.46
N LEU A 282 -17.85 -14.90 -18.75
CA LEU A 282 -18.33 -13.64 -18.18
C LEU A 282 -19.19 -12.86 -19.19
N ALA A 283 -19.58 -13.47 -20.32
CA ALA A 283 -20.28 -12.78 -21.40
C ALA A 283 -21.53 -12.03 -20.91
N GLU A 284 -22.40 -12.70 -20.17
CA GLU A 284 -23.63 -12.11 -19.64
C GLU A 284 -23.34 -10.90 -18.73
N PHE A 285 -22.39 -11.05 -17.81
CA PHE A 285 -21.93 -9.95 -16.96
C PHE A 285 -21.36 -8.78 -17.78
N LEU A 286 -20.54 -9.06 -18.80
CA LEU A 286 -19.92 -8.03 -19.62
C LEU A 286 -20.95 -7.26 -20.45
N LEU A 287 -21.98 -7.94 -20.95
CA LEU A 287 -23.10 -7.31 -21.66
C LEU A 287 -23.92 -6.41 -20.72
N ASN A 288 -24.25 -6.91 -19.53
CA ASN A 288 -24.91 -6.11 -18.49
C ASN A 288 -24.06 -4.89 -18.10
N ALA A 289 -22.75 -5.06 -17.96
CA ALA A 289 -21.82 -3.98 -17.67
C ALA A 289 -21.83 -2.93 -18.77
N VAL A 290 -21.75 -3.31 -20.05
CA VAL A 290 -21.79 -2.36 -21.18
C VAL A 290 -23.12 -1.62 -21.21
N HIS A 291 -24.25 -2.31 -21.00
CA HIS A 291 -25.57 -1.69 -20.95
C HIS A 291 -25.70 -0.69 -19.79
N TRP A 292 -25.23 -1.09 -18.59
CA TRP A 292 -25.21 -0.22 -17.43
C TRP A 292 -24.30 0.99 -17.65
N LEU A 293 -23.14 0.82 -18.28
CA LEU A 293 -22.20 1.90 -18.60
C LEU A 293 -22.74 2.88 -19.65
N ASP A 294 -23.48 2.39 -20.63
CA ASP A 294 -24.11 3.21 -21.68
C ASP A 294 -25.23 4.09 -21.12
N ALA A 295 -25.86 3.66 -20.01
CA ALA A 295 -26.93 4.38 -19.33
C ALA A 295 -28.13 4.70 -20.24
N GLY A 296 -28.39 3.85 -21.25
CA GLY A 296 -29.54 3.96 -22.15
C GLY A 296 -29.35 4.95 -23.31
N ARG A 297 -28.13 5.48 -23.53
CA ARG A 297 -27.83 6.40 -24.64
C ARG A 297 -27.85 5.73 -26.02
N GLN A 298 -27.72 4.41 -26.07
CA GLN A 298 -27.57 3.63 -27.30
C GLN A 298 -26.42 4.16 -28.18
N GLY A 299 -25.34 4.62 -27.53
CA GLY A 299 -24.21 5.25 -28.19
C GLY A 299 -23.18 4.26 -28.72
N LEU A 300 -22.08 4.78 -29.25
CA LEU A 300 -20.99 3.98 -29.80
C LEU A 300 -20.11 3.42 -28.67
N VAL A 301 -19.89 2.10 -28.67
CA VAL A 301 -18.93 1.43 -27.77
C VAL A 301 -17.53 1.45 -28.39
N GLY A 302 -16.60 2.21 -27.81
CA GLY A 302 -15.20 2.21 -28.18
C GLY A 302 -14.45 1.05 -27.55
N VAL A 303 -13.73 0.25 -28.35
CA VAL A 303 -12.93 -0.87 -27.85
C VAL A 303 -11.45 -0.64 -28.20
N ALA A 304 -10.58 -0.60 -27.19
CA ALA A 304 -9.15 -0.52 -27.40
C ALA A 304 -8.62 -1.77 -28.14
N ALA A 305 -7.63 -1.61 -29.01
CA ALA A 305 -7.09 -2.69 -29.84
C ALA A 305 -6.69 -3.99 -29.08
N PRO A 306 -6.16 -3.95 -27.84
CA PRO A 306 -5.86 -5.16 -27.07
C PRO A 306 -7.10 -5.97 -26.64
N LEU A 307 -8.29 -5.36 -26.64
CA LEU A 307 -9.55 -5.97 -26.18
C LEU A 307 -10.47 -6.36 -27.34
N LYS A 308 -9.92 -6.61 -28.55
CA LYS A 308 -10.70 -7.03 -29.73
C LYS A 308 -11.57 -8.26 -29.47
N GLY A 309 -11.20 -9.12 -28.53
CA GLY A 309 -12.02 -10.27 -28.10
C GLY A 309 -13.40 -9.89 -27.56
N LEU A 310 -13.59 -8.67 -27.04
CA LEU A 310 -14.90 -8.17 -26.61
C LEU A 310 -15.84 -7.89 -27.80
N CYS A 311 -15.30 -7.62 -28.99
CA CYS A 311 -16.11 -7.26 -30.17
C CYS A 311 -17.03 -8.39 -30.62
N SER A 312 -16.63 -9.66 -30.43
CA SER A 312 -17.48 -10.80 -30.77
C SER A 312 -18.74 -10.86 -29.90
N LEU A 313 -18.63 -10.53 -28.61
CA LEU A 313 -19.76 -10.45 -27.68
C LEU A 313 -20.69 -9.28 -28.05
N LEU A 314 -20.13 -8.11 -28.35
CA LEU A 314 -20.91 -6.93 -28.75
C LEU A 314 -21.66 -7.16 -30.07
N SER A 315 -21.04 -7.85 -31.03
CA SER A 315 -21.66 -8.22 -32.30
C SER A 315 -22.88 -9.13 -32.14
N GLN A 316 -22.87 -10.05 -31.17
CA GLN A 316 -23.98 -10.98 -30.94
C GLN A 316 -25.25 -10.26 -30.48
N GLU A 317 -25.11 -9.18 -29.71
CA GLU A 317 -26.22 -8.35 -29.20
C GLU A 317 -26.55 -7.15 -30.11
N GLY A 318 -25.96 -7.07 -31.32
CA GLY A 318 -26.22 -5.98 -32.26
C GLY A 318 -25.76 -4.59 -31.79
N GLN A 319 -24.84 -4.51 -30.81
CA GLN A 319 -24.33 -3.25 -30.29
C GLN A 319 -23.42 -2.54 -31.30
N LYS A 320 -23.55 -1.22 -31.41
CA LYS A 320 -22.66 -0.41 -32.26
C LYS A 320 -21.31 -0.26 -31.58
N TYR A 321 -20.23 -0.74 -32.21
CA TYR A 321 -18.88 -0.60 -31.68
C TYR A 321 -17.87 -0.11 -32.71
N ARG A 322 -16.77 0.47 -32.22
CA ARG A 322 -15.59 0.85 -33.02
C ARG A 322 -14.32 0.51 -32.28
N VAL A 323 -13.38 -0.12 -32.99
CA VAL A 323 -12.03 -0.36 -32.43
C VAL A 323 -11.18 0.88 -32.66
N SER A 324 -11.01 1.72 -31.62
CA SER A 324 -10.17 2.91 -31.67
C SER A 324 -9.75 3.37 -30.27
N ALA A 325 -8.86 4.36 -30.19
CA ALA A 325 -8.65 5.13 -28.96
C ALA A 325 -9.93 5.90 -28.58
N LEU A 326 -9.93 6.50 -27.39
CA LEU A 326 -11.06 7.28 -26.88
C LEU A 326 -11.35 8.49 -27.78
N THR A 327 -12.61 8.65 -28.19
CA THR A 327 -13.10 9.77 -28.99
C THR A 327 -14.41 10.31 -28.39
N GLY A 328 -14.76 11.56 -28.70
CA GLY A 328 -15.89 12.26 -28.07
C GLY A 328 -17.29 11.76 -28.44
N ASP A 329 -17.43 10.95 -29.50
CA ASP A 329 -18.69 10.35 -29.97
C ASP A 329 -19.04 9.03 -29.27
N MET A 330 -18.17 8.52 -28.41
CA MET A 330 -18.38 7.26 -27.69
C MET A 330 -19.26 7.46 -26.47
N SER A 331 -20.15 6.50 -26.17
CA SER A 331 -20.87 6.45 -24.89
C SER A 331 -20.16 5.58 -23.86
N VAL A 332 -19.49 4.52 -24.32
CA VAL A 332 -18.73 3.58 -23.50
C VAL A 332 -17.34 3.41 -24.10
N TYR A 333 -16.31 3.39 -23.26
CA TYR A 333 -14.94 3.09 -23.65
C TYR A 333 -14.40 1.89 -22.87
N CYS A 334 -13.93 0.89 -23.61
CA CYS A 334 -13.39 -0.36 -23.09
C CYS A 334 -11.87 -0.40 -23.30
N CYS A 335 -11.08 -0.41 -22.23
CA CYS A 335 -9.61 -0.35 -22.34
C CYS A 335 -8.87 -1.19 -21.29
N PRO A 336 -7.63 -1.63 -21.58
CA PRO A 336 -6.76 -2.20 -20.55
C PRO A 336 -6.23 -1.10 -19.62
N SER A 337 -5.73 -1.49 -18.46
CA SER A 337 -5.20 -0.59 -17.43
C SER A 337 -3.68 -0.41 -17.46
N HIS A 338 -3.02 -0.79 -18.56
CA HIS A 338 -1.55 -0.79 -18.69
C HIS A 338 -0.94 0.54 -19.15
N SER A 339 -1.76 1.52 -19.54
CA SER A 339 -1.30 2.84 -20.00
C SER A 339 -1.98 3.98 -19.24
N ASN A 340 -1.24 5.07 -19.03
CA ASN A 340 -1.73 6.30 -18.40
C ASN A 340 -1.70 7.52 -19.35
N GLN A 341 -1.41 7.32 -20.65
CA GLN A 341 -1.25 8.42 -21.61
C GLN A 341 -2.52 9.29 -21.77
N GLU A 342 -3.71 8.69 -21.64
CA GLU A 342 -4.99 9.38 -21.81
C GLU A 342 -5.73 9.62 -20.49
N THR A 343 -5.01 9.65 -19.36
CA THR A 343 -5.60 9.71 -18.01
C THR A 343 -6.60 10.86 -17.85
N GLU A 344 -6.20 12.09 -18.18
CA GLU A 344 -7.07 13.27 -18.03
C GLU A 344 -8.30 13.19 -18.95
N LYS A 345 -8.14 12.67 -20.17
CA LYS A 345 -9.25 12.50 -21.12
C LYS A 345 -10.25 11.47 -20.62
N ILE A 346 -9.79 10.32 -20.14
CA ILE A 346 -10.64 9.25 -19.59
C ILE A 346 -11.37 9.74 -18.34
N GLN A 347 -10.68 10.46 -17.45
CA GLN A 347 -11.28 11.02 -16.25
C GLN A 347 -12.35 12.07 -16.56
N ALA A 348 -12.10 12.95 -17.53
CA ALA A 348 -13.06 13.93 -18.00
C ALA A 348 -14.28 13.25 -18.66
N PHE A 349 -14.02 12.28 -19.54
CA PHE A 349 -15.05 11.48 -20.21
C PHE A 349 -16.03 10.84 -19.20
N VAL A 350 -15.52 10.17 -18.17
CA VAL A 350 -16.36 9.58 -17.12
C VAL A 350 -17.08 10.67 -16.31
N ALA A 351 -16.38 11.72 -15.87
CA ALA A 351 -16.98 12.78 -15.08
C ALA A 351 -18.17 13.44 -15.80
N GLU A 352 -18.08 13.62 -17.12
CA GLU A 352 -19.09 14.27 -17.96
C GLU A 352 -20.25 13.36 -18.35
N GLY A 353 -20.14 12.04 -18.14
CA GLY A 353 -21.24 11.11 -18.38
C GLY A 353 -20.83 9.77 -18.97
N GLY A 354 -19.63 9.64 -19.53
CA GLY A 354 -19.15 8.45 -20.21
C GLY A 354 -19.09 7.21 -19.32
N GLY A 355 -19.22 6.04 -19.96
CA GLY A 355 -19.05 4.74 -19.32
C GLY A 355 -17.64 4.19 -19.54
N LEU A 356 -16.91 3.81 -18.49
CA LEU A 356 -15.59 3.17 -18.60
C LEU A 356 -15.65 1.71 -18.18
N LEU A 357 -15.30 0.80 -19.09
CA LEU A 357 -14.99 -0.60 -18.79
C LEU A 357 -13.48 -0.79 -18.84
N ILE A 358 -12.85 -1.08 -17.71
CA ILE A 358 -11.39 -1.12 -17.63
C ILE A 358 -10.90 -2.36 -16.88
N GLY A 359 -9.83 -2.98 -17.37
CA GLY A 359 -9.32 -4.22 -16.81
C GLY A 359 -7.80 -4.30 -16.78
N GLY A 360 -7.24 -4.93 -15.76
CA GLY A 360 -5.84 -5.37 -15.78
C GLY A 360 -5.27 -5.71 -14.41
N GLN A 361 -4.01 -6.15 -14.42
CA GLN A 361 -3.32 -6.69 -13.26
C GLN A 361 -2.09 -5.88 -12.90
N ALA A 362 -1.96 -5.53 -11.61
CA ALA A 362 -0.83 -4.78 -11.10
C ALA A 362 0.26 -5.66 -10.47
N TRP A 363 0.00 -6.95 -10.22
CA TRP A 363 1.02 -7.87 -9.64
C TRP A 363 2.24 -8.05 -10.56
N TYR A 364 2.04 -8.08 -11.88
CA TYR A 364 3.14 -8.19 -12.83
C TYR A 364 3.98 -6.91 -12.84
N TRP A 365 3.33 -5.74 -12.85
CA TRP A 365 4.02 -4.47 -12.72
C TRP A 365 4.79 -4.38 -11.39
N ALA A 366 4.21 -4.84 -10.29
CA ALA A 366 4.84 -4.83 -8.97
C ALA A 366 6.06 -5.76 -8.88
N SER A 367 6.06 -6.89 -9.60
CA SER A 367 7.23 -7.78 -9.65
C SER A 367 8.42 -7.16 -10.39
N GLN A 368 8.14 -6.35 -11.42
CA GLN A 368 9.16 -5.59 -12.17
C GLN A 368 9.61 -4.31 -11.43
N ASN A 369 8.76 -3.73 -10.59
CA ASN A 369 9.02 -2.47 -9.89
C ASN A 369 9.14 -2.69 -8.38
N GLN A 370 10.10 -3.53 -7.98
CA GLN A 370 10.31 -3.87 -6.57
C GLN A 370 10.54 -2.62 -5.72
N GLY A 371 9.88 -2.56 -4.56
CA GLY A 371 9.92 -1.41 -3.65
C GLY A 371 8.93 -0.29 -3.97
N GLN A 372 8.35 -0.24 -5.18
CA GLN A 372 7.31 0.73 -5.52
C GLN A 372 5.92 0.25 -5.11
N ALA A 373 5.05 1.19 -4.74
CA ALA A 373 3.66 0.90 -4.40
C ALA A 373 2.80 0.87 -5.67
N ALA A 374 2.23 -0.30 -6.03
CA ALA A 374 1.34 -0.43 -7.18
C ALA A 374 0.16 0.55 -7.14
N VAL A 375 -0.44 0.76 -5.97
CA VAL A 375 -1.53 1.74 -5.75
C VAL A 375 -1.16 3.19 -6.14
N ALA A 376 0.15 3.52 -6.15
CA ALA A 376 0.66 4.83 -6.51
C ALA A 376 1.29 4.86 -7.91
N GLY A 377 2.06 3.84 -8.28
CA GLY A 377 2.91 3.83 -9.47
C GLY A 377 2.33 3.13 -10.69
N TYR A 378 1.38 2.19 -10.51
CA TYR A 378 0.79 1.45 -11.63
C TYR A 378 -0.01 2.40 -12.55
N PRO A 379 0.20 2.37 -13.88
CA PRO A 379 -0.48 3.27 -14.82
C PRO A 379 -2.00 3.30 -14.67
N GLY A 380 -2.64 2.14 -14.55
CA GLY A 380 -4.09 2.04 -14.37
C GLY A 380 -4.61 2.72 -13.10
N ASN A 381 -3.83 2.72 -12.03
CA ASN A 381 -4.22 3.38 -10.78
C ASN A 381 -4.16 4.91 -10.88
N LYS A 382 -3.38 5.47 -11.83
CA LYS A 382 -3.44 6.91 -12.13
C LYS A 382 -4.82 7.34 -12.67
N ILE A 383 -5.51 6.42 -13.36
CA ILE A 383 -6.88 6.61 -13.84
C ILE A 383 -7.87 6.31 -12.71
N LEU A 384 -7.77 5.10 -12.14
CA LEU A 384 -8.79 4.49 -11.29
C LEU A 384 -8.91 5.10 -9.88
N ASN A 385 -7.81 5.59 -9.31
CA ASN A 385 -7.83 6.16 -7.95
C ASN A 385 -8.86 7.30 -7.84
N ARG A 386 -9.03 8.11 -8.89
CA ARG A 386 -10.03 9.20 -8.94
C ARG A 386 -11.48 8.68 -8.78
N PHE A 387 -11.75 7.47 -9.26
CA PHE A 387 -13.06 6.83 -9.18
C PHE A 387 -13.24 6.01 -7.89
N GLY A 388 -12.22 5.98 -7.02
CA GLY A 388 -12.31 5.28 -5.74
C GLY A 388 -12.03 3.78 -5.81
N ILE A 389 -11.32 3.32 -6.84
CA ILE A 389 -10.91 1.91 -6.99
C ILE A 389 -9.42 1.88 -7.28
N SER A 390 -8.68 0.96 -6.64
CA SER A 390 -7.25 0.73 -6.94
C SER A 390 -6.98 -0.76 -7.16
N ILE A 391 -6.14 -1.09 -8.12
CA ILE A 391 -5.65 -2.45 -8.37
C ILE A 391 -4.40 -2.69 -7.52
N LEU A 392 -4.42 -3.73 -6.69
CA LEU A 392 -3.32 -4.06 -5.77
C LEU A 392 -2.22 -4.87 -6.47
N GLY A 393 -0.98 -4.69 -6.03
CA GLY A 393 0.22 -5.37 -6.59
C GLY A 393 0.39 -6.83 -6.14
N MET A 394 -0.69 -7.53 -5.80
CA MET A 394 -0.69 -8.90 -5.31
C MET A 394 -1.59 -9.77 -6.18
N ASN A 395 -1.39 -11.09 -6.19
CA ASN A 395 -2.25 -12.00 -6.94
C ASN A 395 -3.45 -12.47 -6.10
N LEU A 396 -4.48 -12.90 -6.80
CA LEU A 396 -5.64 -13.57 -6.26
C LEU A 396 -5.80 -14.92 -6.99
N LYS A 397 -6.30 -15.92 -6.28
CA LYS A 397 -6.54 -17.24 -6.86
C LYS A 397 -7.70 -17.12 -7.85
N ALA A 398 -7.44 -17.40 -9.13
CA ALA A 398 -8.52 -17.54 -10.10
C ALA A 398 -9.37 -18.77 -9.73
N ASP A 399 -10.66 -18.54 -9.47
CA ASP A 399 -11.60 -19.57 -9.04
C ASP A 399 -13.02 -19.17 -9.46
N LYS A 400 -14.01 -19.95 -9.06
CA LYS A 400 -15.43 -19.66 -9.24
C LYS A 400 -16.03 -19.09 -7.97
N TYR A 401 -16.78 -18.00 -8.10
CA TYR A 401 -17.41 -17.33 -6.97
C TYR A 401 -18.88 -17.07 -7.25
N ALA A 402 -19.72 -17.24 -6.22
CA ALA A 402 -21.12 -16.88 -6.32
C ALA A 402 -21.28 -15.37 -6.57
N ALA A 403 -22.25 -15.00 -7.39
CA ALA A 403 -22.63 -13.60 -7.56
C ALA A 403 -23.14 -13.01 -6.24
N LEU A 404 -22.88 -11.73 -6.02
CA LEU A 404 -23.36 -11.03 -4.82
C LEU A 404 -24.88 -10.86 -4.87
N LEU A 405 -25.53 -10.97 -3.72
CA LEU A 405 -26.97 -10.73 -3.59
C LEU A 405 -27.22 -9.22 -3.45
N PRO A 406 -28.03 -8.59 -4.33
CA PRO A 406 -28.23 -7.14 -4.34
C PRO A 406 -28.69 -6.56 -3.00
N GLY A 407 -29.59 -7.25 -2.30
CA GLY A 407 -30.12 -6.86 -0.99
C GLY A 407 -29.12 -6.95 0.17
N GLU A 408 -27.96 -7.58 -0.04
CA GLU A 408 -26.93 -7.79 0.98
C GLU A 408 -25.71 -6.88 0.81
N LEU A 409 -25.75 -5.89 -0.07
CA LEU A 409 -24.63 -4.97 -0.29
C LEU A 409 -24.10 -4.33 1.01
N PRO A 410 -24.93 -3.87 1.97
CA PRO A 410 -24.44 -3.37 3.26
C PRO A 410 -23.80 -4.44 4.17
N ARG A 411 -23.97 -5.73 3.87
CA ARG A 411 -23.33 -6.86 4.57
C ARG A 411 -22.06 -7.31 3.88
N HIS A 412 -21.73 -6.76 2.71
CA HIS A 412 -20.50 -7.06 2.00
C HIS A 412 -19.38 -6.09 2.40
N TYR A 413 -18.15 -6.56 2.26
CA TYR A 413 -16.98 -5.79 2.66
C TYR A 413 -16.80 -4.57 1.75
N HIS A 414 -16.74 -3.39 2.36
CA HIS A 414 -16.34 -2.14 1.71
C HIS A 414 -15.40 -1.36 2.64
N PHE A 415 -14.30 -0.81 2.11
CA PHE A 415 -13.21 -0.24 2.92
C PHE A 415 -13.70 0.84 3.89
N ARG A 416 -14.46 1.83 3.40
CA ARG A 416 -14.95 2.94 4.25
C ARG A 416 -15.96 2.48 5.29
N GLN A 417 -16.76 1.46 4.96
CA GLN A 417 -17.73 0.89 5.88
C GLN A 417 -17.02 0.15 7.02
N ALA A 418 -16.09 -0.75 6.67
CA ALA A 418 -15.28 -1.47 7.63
C ALA A 418 -14.48 -0.50 8.52
N LEU A 419 -13.89 0.55 7.94
CA LEU A 419 -13.16 1.56 8.70
C LEU A 419 -14.06 2.37 9.66
N SER A 420 -15.29 2.70 9.25
CA SER A 420 -16.25 3.40 10.12
C SER A 420 -16.67 2.55 11.31
N LEU A 421 -16.96 1.27 11.09
CA LEU A 421 -17.27 0.32 12.17
C LEU A 421 -16.05 0.14 13.09
N PHE A 422 -14.86 0.00 12.53
CA PHE A 422 -13.62 -0.12 13.30
C PHE A 422 -13.33 1.14 14.12
N GLN A 423 -13.54 2.32 13.54
CA GLN A 423 -13.40 3.58 14.26
C GLN A 423 -14.36 3.64 15.45
N ARG A 424 -15.63 3.26 15.29
CA ARG A 424 -16.59 3.22 16.39
C ARG A 424 -16.17 2.24 17.48
N HIS A 425 -15.70 1.06 17.10
CA HIS A 425 -15.17 0.05 18.02
C HIS A 425 -13.99 0.58 18.84
N VAL A 426 -13.06 1.30 18.20
CA VAL A 426 -11.91 1.92 18.88
C VAL A 426 -12.32 3.13 19.72
N ASP A 427 -13.26 3.96 19.25
CA ASP A 427 -13.65 5.22 19.90
C ASP A 427 -14.58 5.01 21.10
N LYS A 428 -15.44 3.99 21.07
CA LYS A 428 -16.52 3.77 22.04
C LYS A 428 -16.43 2.42 22.78
N GLU A 429 -15.38 1.63 22.51
CA GLU A 429 -15.23 0.26 23.03
C GLU A 429 -16.48 -0.63 22.78
N GLU A 430 -17.19 -0.39 21.67
CA GLU A 430 -18.35 -1.22 21.27
C GLU A 430 -17.90 -2.69 21.10
N ALA A 431 -18.74 -3.68 21.44
CA ALA A 431 -18.34 -5.08 21.30
C ALA A 431 -18.01 -5.47 19.85
N LEU A 432 -16.94 -6.25 19.65
CA LEU A 432 -16.57 -6.77 18.33
C LEU A 432 -17.61 -7.81 17.89
N ARG A 433 -18.43 -7.46 16.89
CA ARG A 433 -19.50 -8.30 16.33
C ARG A 433 -19.38 -8.39 14.81
N ALA A 434 -20.06 -9.37 14.21
CA ALA A 434 -20.22 -9.44 12.77
C ALA A 434 -20.92 -8.16 12.24
N PRO A 435 -20.55 -7.63 11.06
CA PRO A 435 -19.57 -8.20 10.13
C PRO A 435 -18.11 -7.77 10.41
N LEU A 436 -17.88 -6.80 11.32
CA LEU A 436 -16.54 -6.25 11.58
C LEU A 436 -15.54 -7.33 12.00
N ALA A 437 -15.96 -8.27 12.85
CA ALA A 437 -15.11 -9.37 13.32
C ALA A 437 -14.44 -10.15 12.17
N ASP A 438 -15.16 -10.39 11.07
CA ASP A 438 -14.67 -11.15 9.92
C ASP A 438 -13.82 -10.29 8.97
N TRP A 439 -13.93 -8.96 9.10
CA TRP A 439 -13.30 -7.99 8.22
C TRP A 439 -11.98 -7.45 8.73
N LEU A 440 -11.62 -7.66 9.99
CA LEU A 440 -10.44 -7.03 10.62
C LEU A 440 -9.14 -7.30 9.86
N HIS A 441 -8.90 -8.55 9.45
CA HIS A 441 -7.70 -8.90 8.71
C HIS A 441 -7.62 -8.16 7.37
N ARG A 442 -8.72 -8.16 6.60
CA ARG A 442 -8.83 -7.47 5.30
C ARG A 442 -8.71 -5.95 5.46
N LEU A 443 -9.35 -5.39 6.49
CA LEU A 443 -9.27 -3.97 6.83
C LEU A 443 -7.83 -3.54 7.12
N GLY A 444 -7.06 -4.33 7.87
CA GLY A 444 -5.64 -4.05 8.10
C GLY A 444 -4.85 -3.96 6.79
N GLN A 445 -5.03 -4.95 5.90
CA GLN A 445 -4.38 -4.98 4.58
C GLN A 445 -4.79 -3.78 3.70
N ASP A 446 -6.07 -3.44 3.66
CA ASP A 446 -6.56 -2.29 2.87
C ASP A 446 -6.12 -0.96 3.44
N CYS A 447 -6.06 -0.82 4.77
CA CYS A 447 -5.49 0.37 5.39
C CYS A 447 -4.00 0.54 5.01
N SER A 448 -3.24 -0.56 4.99
CA SER A 448 -1.86 -0.55 4.54
C SER A 448 -1.74 -0.13 3.08
N ALA A 449 -2.56 -0.72 2.20
CA ALA A 449 -2.57 -0.36 0.78
C ALA A 449 -2.97 1.11 0.58
N PHE A 450 -4.02 1.57 1.26
CA PHE A 450 -4.53 2.93 1.14
C PHE A 450 -3.49 3.98 1.56
N LEU A 451 -2.77 3.76 2.66
CA LEU A 451 -1.74 4.69 3.15
C LEU A 451 -0.56 4.87 2.18
N ARG A 452 -0.39 3.95 1.23
CA ARG A 452 0.63 4.04 0.17
C ARG A 452 0.14 4.85 -1.04
N ILE A 453 -1.12 5.29 -1.08
CA ILE A 453 -1.62 6.24 -2.07
C ILE A 453 -1.11 7.64 -1.70
N PRO A 454 -0.50 8.40 -2.63
CA PRO A 454 -0.02 9.75 -2.34
C PRO A 454 -1.17 10.66 -1.88
N ALA A 455 -1.05 11.19 -0.66
CA ALA A 455 -2.03 12.11 -0.09
C ALA A 455 -1.67 13.60 -0.30
N GLU A 456 -0.46 13.87 -0.80
CA GLU A 456 0.02 15.21 -1.14
C GLU A 456 -0.92 15.86 -2.16
N ASP A 457 -1.37 17.07 -1.87
CA ASP A 457 -2.30 17.86 -2.69
C ASP A 457 -3.66 17.20 -3.02
N CYS A 458 -3.99 16.07 -2.38
CA CYS A 458 -5.31 15.42 -2.43
C CYS A 458 -6.00 15.52 -1.05
N PRO A 459 -6.88 16.52 -0.85
CA PRO A 459 -7.60 16.70 0.42
C PRO A 459 -8.39 15.46 0.86
N ALA A 460 -8.97 14.71 -0.07
CA ALA A 460 -9.72 13.50 0.24
C ALA A 460 -8.86 12.43 0.93
N TYR A 461 -7.66 12.17 0.40
CA TYR A 461 -6.72 11.19 0.97
C TYR A 461 -6.03 11.73 2.21
N SER A 462 -5.65 13.01 2.21
CA SER A 462 -5.12 13.69 3.40
C SER A 462 -6.10 13.62 4.58
N SER A 463 -7.40 13.78 4.34
CA SER A 463 -8.43 13.63 5.37
C SER A 463 -8.48 12.20 5.92
N LEU A 464 -8.47 11.19 5.04
CA LEU A 464 -8.46 9.78 5.45
C LEU A 464 -7.20 9.39 6.24
N HIS A 465 -6.01 9.85 5.82
CA HIS A 465 -4.77 9.67 6.58
C HIS A 465 -4.89 10.26 7.99
N ARG A 466 -5.49 11.46 8.12
CA ARG A 466 -5.77 12.09 9.42
C ARG A 466 -6.82 11.35 10.25
N ILE A 467 -7.70 10.55 9.65
CA ILE A 467 -8.66 9.69 10.35
C ILE A 467 -7.94 8.45 10.85
N LEU A 468 -7.18 7.76 9.99
CA LEU A 468 -6.39 6.59 10.36
C LEU A 468 -5.38 6.90 11.48
N LEU A 469 -4.71 8.05 11.41
CA LEU A 469 -3.83 8.52 12.49
C LEU A 469 -4.60 8.76 13.80
N LYS A 470 -5.83 9.27 13.73
CA LYS A 470 -6.67 9.47 14.92
C LYS A 470 -7.10 8.14 15.53
N VAL A 471 -7.47 7.16 14.68
CA VAL A 471 -7.83 5.80 15.11
C VAL A 471 -6.65 5.16 15.82
N LEU A 472 -5.45 5.20 15.23
CA LEU A 472 -4.25 4.66 15.86
C LEU A 472 -3.92 5.35 17.19
N ARG A 473 -3.99 6.69 17.26
CA ARG A 473 -3.76 7.42 18.51
C ARG A 473 -4.77 7.04 19.59
N ARG A 474 -6.03 6.79 19.24
CA ARG A 474 -7.02 6.38 20.25
C ARG A 474 -6.88 4.91 20.64
N GLY A 475 -6.52 4.04 19.70
CA GLY A 475 -6.32 2.62 19.96
C GLY A 475 -5.01 2.29 20.66
N GLY A 476 -4.00 3.15 20.56
CA GLY A 476 -2.63 2.87 21.00
C GLY A 476 -1.90 1.90 20.06
N ILE A 477 -0.59 1.79 20.24
CA ILE A 477 0.22 0.76 19.56
C ILE A 477 0.21 -0.49 20.46
N PRO A 478 -0.34 -1.62 20.00
CA PRO A 478 -0.41 -2.83 20.82
C PRO A 478 0.98 -3.40 21.13
N GLN A 479 1.16 -3.88 22.35
CA GLN A 479 2.37 -4.58 22.77
C GLN A 479 2.31 -6.04 22.31
N VAL A 480 3.22 -6.44 21.43
CA VAL A 480 3.30 -7.78 20.85
C VAL A 480 4.58 -8.48 21.28
N SER A 481 4.46 -9.67 21.86
CA SER A 481 5.62 -10.46 22.28
C SER A 481 5.29 -11.96 22.29
N LYS A 482 6.31 -12.80 22.51
CA LYS A 482 6.09 -14.24 22.74
C LYS A 482 5.17 -14.52 23.92
N LYS A 483 5.16 -13.66 24.95
CA LYS A 483 4.30 -13.78 26.14
C LYS A 483 2.89 -13.22 25.89
N ASN A 484 2.75 -12.26 24.97
CA ASN A 484 1.48 -11.66 24.58
C ASN A 484 1.30 -11.75 23.05
N PRO A 485 0.95 -12.94 22.53
CA PRO A 485 0.74 -13.14 21.10
C PRO A 485 -0.59 -12.52 20.64
N ILE A 486 -0.60 -12.00 19.41
CA ILE A 486 -1.76 -11.34 18.81
C ILE A 486 -2.27 -12.17 17.64
N LYS A 487 -3.57 -12.48 17.63
CA LYS A 487 -4.20 -13.18 16.49
C LYS A 487 -4.33 -12.23 15.30
N SER A 488 -4.12 -12.72 14.08
CA SER A 488 -4.13 -11.89 12.87
C SER A 488 -5.49 -11.25 12.54
N ASN A 489 -6.58 -11.81 13.07
CA ASN A 489 -7.94 -11.30 12.94
C ASN A 489 -8.41 -10.62 14.24
N SER A 490 -7.61 -9.68 14.76
CA SER A 490 -7.88 -8.93 15.99
C SER A 490 -7.77 -7.43 15.78
N LYS A 491 -8.35 -6.64 16.68
CA LYS A 491 -8.21 -5.18 16.70
C LYS A 491 -6.73 -4.80 16.77
N GLU A 492 -5.97 -5.51 17.59
CA GLU A 492 -4.56 -5.26 17.84
C GLU A 492 -3.73 -5.50 16.57
N ALA A 493 -4.01 -6.57 15.81
CA ALA A 493 -3.34 -6.82 14.53
C ALA A 493 -3.61 -5.69 13.51
N ALA A 494 -4.85 -5.21 13.43
CA ALA A 494 -5.19 -4.09 12.55
C ALA A 494 -4.46 -2.78 12.96
N LEU A 495 -4.38 -2.49 14.26
CA LEU A 495 -3.62 -1.33 14.78
C LEU A 495 -2.12 -1.46 14.53
N LEU A 496 -1.53 -2.65 14.66
CA LEU A 496 -0.12 -2.89 14.34
C LEU A 496 0.19 -2.68 12.87
N CYS A 497 -0.70 -3.14 11.98
CA CYS A 497 -0.58 -2.93 10.54
C CYS A 497 -0.62 -1.42 10.22
N LEU A 498 -1.57 -0.69 10.81
CA LEU A 498 -1.67 0.77 10.69
C LEU A 498 -0.40 1.48 11.17
N ALA A 499 0.10 1.13 12.36
CA ALA A 499 1.28 1.73 12.96
C ALA A 499 2.52 1.55 12.07
N THR A 500 2.72 0.33 11.58
CA THR A 500 3.83 -0.01 10.68
C THR A 500 3.79 0.85 9.41
N GLN A 501 2.62 0.99 8.79
CA GLN A 501 2.50 1.71 7.51
C GLN A 501 2.55 3.22 7.66
N LEU A 502 1.99 3.77 8.75
CA LEU A 502 2.15 5.18 9.09
C LEU A 502 3.61 5.52 9.39
N SER A 503 4.35 4.63 10.06
CA SER A 503 5.78 4.83 10.33
C SER A 503 6.63 4.86 9.04
N GLN A 504 6.20 4.17 8.00
CA GLN A 504 6.90 4.15 6.72
C GLN A 504 6.64 5.41 5.87
N THR A 505 5.54 6.12 6.12
CA THR A 505 5.13 7.31 5.38
C THR A 505 5.48 8.62 6.09
N MET A 506 5.68 8.58 7.41
CA MET A 506 6.04 9.76 8.21
C MET A 506 7.54 10.01 8.27
N THR A 507 7.93 11.28 8.35
CA THR A 507 9.31 11.71 8.57
C THR A 507 9.74 11.55 10.04
N ASP A 508 8.79 11.64 10.97
CA ASP A 508 9.02 11.51 12.41
C ASP A 508 8.02 10.52 13.04
N CYS A 509 8.52 9.36 13.46
CA CYS A 509 7.73 8.33 14.12
C CYS A 509 7.44 8.64 15.60
N ALA A 510 8.13 9.61 16.23
CA ALA A 510 7.87 9.99 17.62
C ALA A 510 6.43 10.45 17.83
N VAL A 511 5.81 11.00 16.77
CA VAL A 511 4.41 11.43 16.74
C VAL A 511 3.41 10.26 16.90
N LEU A 512 3.85 9.02 16.65
CA LEU A 512 3.05 7.80 16.79
C LEU A 512 3.20 7.15 18.17
N VAL A 513 4.37 7.32 18.80
CA VAL A 513 4.67 6.80 20.14
C VAL A 513 4.04 7.73 21.16
N GLN A 514 2.87 7.36 21.70
CA GLN A 514 2.39 8.00 22.92
C GLN A 514 3.37 7.68 24.05
N LYS A 515 3.65 8.69 24.90
CA LYS A 515 4.68 8.71 25.96
C LYS A 515 5.13 7.30 26.43
N PRO A 516 6.45 7.07 26.51
CA PRO A 516 6.99 5.75 26.82
C PRO A 516 6.34 5.16 28.08
N THR A 517 5.81 3.95 27.93
CA THR A 517 5.56 3.02 29.04
C THR A 517 6.84 2.91 29.87
N ASP A 518 6.69 2.96 31.18
CA ASP A 518 7.78 2.85 32.16
C ASP A 518 8.80 1.79 31.76
N GLY A 519 10.04 2.22 31.50
CA GLY A 519 11.20 1.36 31.26
C GLY A 519 11.94 1.50 29.92
N VAL A 520 11.47 2.31 28.96
CA VAL A 520 12.24 2.59 27.74
C VAL A 520 13.22 3.74 28.00
N CYS A 521 14.52 3.47 27.84
CA CYS A 521 15.58 4.44 28.06
C CYS A 521 15.36 5.67 27.17
N THR A 522 15.01 6.81 27.77
CA THR A 522 15.27 8.12 27.17
C THR A 522 16.79 8.31 27.16
N LEU A 523 17.43 7.80 26.12
CA LEU A 523 18.88 7.95 25.96
C LEU A 523 19.17 9.41 25.61
N PRO A 524 20.12 10.06 26.29
CA PRO A 524 20.48 11.46 26.05
C PRO A 524 20.93 11.65 24.61
N SER A 525 20.74 12.87 24.10
CA SER A 525 21.25 13.34 22.80
C SER A 525 22.63 12.75 22.53
N SER A 526 22.69 11.74 21.66
CA SER A 526 23.95 11.06 21.37
C SER A 526 24.79 11.97 20.48
N SER A 527 26.03 12.19 20.89
CA SER A 527 27.02 12.88 20.06
C SER A 527 27.12 12.20 18.70
N PRO A 528 27.32 12.96 17.59
CA PRO A 528 27.50 12.38 16.27
C PRO A 528 28.60 11.32 16.28
N ILE A 529 28.33 10.14 15.71
CA ILE A 529 29.29 9.04 15.64
C ILE A 529 29.76 8.91 14.19
N THR A 530 31.05 9.16 13.95
CA THR A 530 31.67 8.96 12.65
C THR A 530 32.31 7.57 12.57
N LEU A 531 32.05 6.85 11.49
CA LEU A 531 32.63 5.53 11.20
C LEU A 531 32.86 5.36 9.70
N GLU A 532 33.72 4.41 9.33
CA GLU A 532 33.98 4.08 7.93
C GLU A 532 33.30 2.77 7.54
N ILE A 533 32.59 2.78 6.41
CA ILE A 533 32.00 1.58 5.81
C ILE A 533 32.79 1.18 4.56
N ASP A 534 32.82 -0.11 4.25
CA ASP A 534 33.33 -0.58 2.96
C ASP A 534 32.22 -0.46 1.90
N GLY A 535 32.42 0.45 0.96
CA GLY A 535 31.54 0.67 -0.19
C GLY A 535 31.93 -0.13 -1.42
N THR A 536 32.92 -1.02 -1.34
CA THR A 536 33.32 -1.91 -2.44
C THR A 536 32.62 -3.27 -2.31
N ASN A 537 31.89 -3.69 -3.34
CA ASN A 537 31.17 -4.97 -3.35
C ASN A 537 31.18 -5.59 -4.76
N THR A 538 31.79 -6.76 -4.90
CA THR A 538 31.90 -7.50 -6.18
C THR A 538 30.78 -8.51 -6.40
N GLY A 539 29.99 -8.84 -5.36
CA GLY A 539 28.89 -9.80 -5.42
C GLY A 539 27.51 -9.14 -5.55
N GLY A 540 26.46 -9.84 -5.11
CA GLY A 540 25.13 -9.24 -4.92
C GLY A 540 25.09 -8.26 -3.74
N THR A 541 23.98 -7.53 -3.57
CA THR A 541 23.84 -6.49 -2.53
C THR A 541 24.29 -6.98 -1.14
N ALA A 542 25.27 -6.30 -0.55
CA ALA A 542 25.87 -6.64 0.75
C ALA A 542 25.36 -5.71 1.86
N TRP A 543 25.22 -6.24 3.08
CA TRP A 543 24.83 -5.47 4.26
C TRP A 543 26.07 -5.14 5.09
N MET A 544 26.37 -3.87 5.25
CA MET A 544 27.47 -3.39 6.07
C MET A 544 26.96 -3.05 7.46
N SER A 545 27.50 -3.73 8.47
CA SER A 545 27.21 -3.45 9.89
C SER A 545 27.88 -2.15 10.31
N THR A 546 27.12 -1.27 10.97
CA THR A 546 27.65 0.01 11.48
C THR A 546 28.05 -0.05 12.96
N GLY A 547 27.65 -1.12 13.68
CA GLY A 547 27.80 -1.19 15.14
C GLY A 547 26.90 -0.20 15.89
N LEU A 548 25.87 0.34 15.23
CA LEU A 548 24.94 1.32 15.78
C LEU A 548 23.50 0.79 15.80
N TYR A 549 22.74 1.25 16.79
CA TYR A 549 21.34 0.93 16.98
C TYR A 549 20.54 2.23 17.05
N LEU A 550 19.41 2.28 16.33
CA LEU A 550 18.43 3.35 16.47
C LEU A 550 17.39 2.93 17.51
N PRO A 551 17.21 3.70 18.61
CA PRO A 551 16.11 3.50 19.54
C PRO A 551 14.73 3.56 18.86
N ASP A 552 13.75 2.90 19.46
CA ASP A 552 12.37 2.85 19.00
C ASP A 552 11.74 4.25 18.94
N GLY A 553 11.05 4.55 17.84
CA GLY A 553 10.40 5.84 17.60
C GLY A 553 11.34 7.00 17.26
N ASN A 554 12.66 6.82 17.37
CA ASN A 554 13.64 7.88 17.09
C ASN A 554 13.94 8.03 15.59
N THR A 555 14.66 9.11 15.27
CA THR A 555 15.12 9.43 13.90
C THR A 555 16.63 9.48 13.87
N ALA A 556 17.24 8.73 12.95
CA ALA A 556 18.66 8.82 12.64
C ALA A 556 18.87 9.85 11.52
N VAL A 557 19.86 10.74 11.69
CA VAL A 557 20.36 11.58 10.60
C VAL A 557 21.74 11.07 10.21
N ILE A 558 21.85 10.57 8.98
CA ILE A 558 23.08 9.98 8.45
C ILE A 558 23.65 10.92 7.39
N THR A 559 24.86 11.40 7.63
CA THR A 559 25.59 12.26 6.71
C THR A 559 26.56 11.41 5.87
N PHE A 560 26.35 11.44 4.56
CA PHE A 560 27.15 10.76 3.54
C PHE A 560 27.98 11.76 2.73
N PRO A 561 29.16 11.35 2.22
CA PRO A 561 29.93 12.16 1.28
C PRO A 561 29.21 12.25 -0.07
N CYS A 562 29.48 13.30 -0.84
CA CYS A 562 28.80 13.56 -2.11
C CYS A 562 28.88 12.39 -3.10
N MET A 563 29.99 11.64 -3.11
CA MET A 563 30.17 10.47 -4.00
C MET A 563 29.20 9.31 -3.68
N ALA A 564 28.72 9.21 -2.44
CA ALA A 564 27.85 8.11 -2.01
C ALA A 564 26.38 8.31 -2.40
N THR A 565 25.94 9.55 -2.68
CA THR A 565 24.54 9.85 -2.99
C THR A 565 24.09 9.38 -4.38
N SER A 566 25.03 9.23 -5.32
CA SER A 566 24.77 8.72 -6.68
C SER A 566 25.07 7.23 -6.84
N ALA A 567 25.60 6.57 -5.81
CA ALA A 567 26.09 5.20 -5.89
C ALA A 567 25.01 4.13 -5.58
N GLY A 568 23.76 4.54 -5.40
CA GLY A 568 22.65 3.60 -5.15
C GLY A 568 22.67 2.94 -3.77
N LEU A 569 23.39 3.49 -2.79
CA LEU A 569 23.38 2.99 -1.41
C LEU A 569 21.98 3.07 -0.80
N GLN A 570 21.67 2.16 0.12
CA GLN A 570 20.44 2.21 0.91
C GLN A 570 20.75 2.10 2.40
N VAL A 571 19.97 2.77 3.23
CA VAL A 571 19.97 2.59 4.68
C VAL A 571 18.88 1.58 5.04
N GLN A 572 19.23 0.60 5.87
CA GLN A 572 18.26 -0.31 6.48
C GLN A 572 18.36 -0.24 8.00
N ILE A 573 17.21 -0.20 8.66
CA ILE A 573 17.10 -0.26 10.12
C ILE A 573 16.31 -1.53 10.45
N GLY A 574 16.90 -2.37 11.30
CA GLY A 574 16.38 -3.68 11.67
C GLY A 574 17.03 -4.83 10.88
N CYS A 575 17.19 -5.97 11.54
CA CYS A 575 17.82 -7.17 10.99
C CYS A 575 16.82 -8.24 10.50
N HIS A 576 15.57 -8.21 10.96
CA HIS A 576 14.57 -9.25 10.67
C HIS A 576 13.89 -9.03 9.31
N SER A 577 14.49 -9.54 8.23
CA SER A 577 13.96 -9.40 6.86
C SER A 577 12.70 -10.22 6.56
N ASP A 578 12.25 -11.01 7.53
CA ASP A 578 11.11 -11.88 7.39
C ASP A 578 9.77 -11.17 7.67
N ASP A 579 8.82 -11.34 6.75
CA ASP A 579 7.49 -10.73 6.77
C ASP A 579 6.45 -11.70 7.36
N LEU A 580 5.94 -11.37 8.54
CA LEU A 580 4.94 -12.20 9.23
C LEU A 580 3.49 -11.79 8.93
N THR A 581 3.23 -10.93 7.93
CA THR A 581 1.88 -10.43 7.61
C THR A 581 0.88 -11.56 7.31
N ALA A 582 1.34 -12.70 6.79
CA ALA A 582 0.52 -13.88 6.51
C ALA A 582 0.34 -14.83 7.70
N ALA A 583 1.01 -14.59 8.84
CA ALA A 583 0.92 -15.46 10.00
C ALA A 583 -0.46 -15.39 10.67
N LYS A 584 -0.97 -16.53 11.16
CA LYS A 584 -2.26 -16.58 11.91
C LYS A 584 -2.17 -15.95 13.30
N GLU A 585 -0.97 -15.96 13.88
CA GLU A 585 -0.67 -15.44 15.19
C GLU A 585 0.69 -14.73 15.12
N LEU A 586 0.80 -13.55 15.74
CA LEU A 586 1.95 -12.68 15.75
C LEU A 586 2.55 -12.65 17.15
N LYS A 587 3.82 -13.06 17.27
CA LYS A 587 4.65 -13.02 18.49
C LYS A 587 5.65 -11.86 18.48
N ARG A 588 5.71 -11.14 17.37
CA ARG A 588 6.35 -9.83 17.20
C ARG A 588 5.58 -9.04 16.14
N ALA A 589 5.91 -7.75 15.99
CA ALA A 589 5.34 -6.95 14.92
C ALA A 589 5.65 -7.57 13.54
N PRO A 590 4.71 -7.50 12.58
CA PRO A 590 4.79 -8.30 11.36
C PRO A 590 5.97 -7.90 10.47
N MET A 591 6.24 -6.61 10.38
CA MET A 591 7.35 -6.05 9.62
C MET A 591 8.06 -4.99 10.50
N VAL A 592 9.31 -5.28 10.86
CA VAL A 592 10.12 -4.44 11.76
C VAL A 592 11.32 -3.81 11.06
N ILE A 593 11.35 -3.85 9.72
CA ILE A 593 12.39 -3.23 8.92
C ILE A 593 11.93 -1.91 8.31
N ARG A 594 12.83 -0.93 8.35
CA ARG A 594 12.77 0.29 7.54
C ARG A 594 13.90 0.30 6.52
N LYS A 595 13.57 0.48 5.24
CA LYS A 595 14.56 0.73 4.18
C LYS A 595 14.34 2.11 3.57
N CYS A 596 15.44 2.80 3.24
CA CYS A 596 15.42 4.10 2.58
C CYS A 596 16.61 4.21 1.62
N GLN A 597 16.37 4.68 0.40
CA GLN A 597 17.45 4.94 -0.55
C GLN A 597 18.19 6.22 -0.17
N VAL A 598 19.52 6.20 -0.26
CA VAL A 598 20.34 7.39 -0.04
C VAL A 598 20.20 8.29 -1.25
N SER A 599 19.51 9.42 -1.09
CA SER A 599 19.20 10.36 -2.18
C SER A 599 19.83 11.74 -1.99
N CYS A 600 20.27 12.05 -0.77
CA CYS A 600 20.90 13.31 -0.41
C CYS A 600 21.99 13.09 0.64
N GLN A 601 22.87 14.07 0.82
CA GLN A 601 24.00 13.96 1.74
C GLN A 601 23.54 13.76 3.18
N LYS A 602 22.50 14.48 3.63
CA LYS A 602 21.92 14.32 4.97
C LYS A 602 20.61 13.53 4.89
N GLN A 603 20.72 12.21 4.98
CA GLN A 603 19.57 11.32 4.92
C GLN A 603 18.95 11.15 6.32
N SER A 604 17.70 11.56 6.47
CA SER A 604 16.93 11.31 7.71
C SER A 604 16.11 10.02 7.58
N VAL A 605 16.20 9.14 8.56
CA VAL A 605 15.47 7.86 8.60
C VAL A 605 14.88 7.63 9.99
N SER A 606 13.55 7.60 10.07
CA SER A 606 12.81 7.29 11.29
C SER A 606 12.30 5.85 11.27
N CYS A 607 12.30 5.18 12.42
CA CYS A 607 11.82 3.80 12.57
C CYS A 607 11.01 3.64 13.85
N LEU A 608 9.77 3.13 13.74
CA LEU A 608 8.90 2.95 14.90
C LEU A 608 9.44 1.90 15.88
N TRP A 609 9.98 0.79 15.37
CA TRP A 609 10.40 -0.36 16.17
C TRP A 609 11.87 -0.29 16.62
N GLY A 610 12.63 0.69 16.11
CA GLY A 610 14.08 0.73 16.27
C GLY A 610 14.79 -0.43 15.56
N GLY A 611 16.11 -0.50 15.69
CA GLY A 611 16.88 -1.58 15.08
C GLY A 611 18.35 -1.26 14.84
N LEU A 612 19.12 -2.30 14.53
CA LEU A 612 20.49 -2.16 14.04
C LEU A 612 20.51 -1.40 12.72
N ILE A 613 21.46 -0.48 12.56
CA ILE A 613 21.61 0.33 11.37
C ILE A 613 22.59 -0.37 10.41
N TYR A 614 22.14 -0.59 9.18
CA TYR A 614 22.92 -1.20 8.11
C TYR A 614 22.99 -0.28 6.90
N ILE A 615 24.12 -0.29 6.21
CA ILE A 615 24.25 0.31 4.88
C ILE A 615 24.29 -0.82 3.85
N LEU A 616 23.33 -0.81 2.94
CA LEU A 616 23.24 -1.76 1.84
C LEU A 616 24.05 -1.20 0.66
N VAL A 617 25.08 -1.94 0.27
CA VAL A 617 25.96 -1.62 -0.84
C VAL A 617 25.57 -2.48 -2.04
N PRO A 618 25.14 -1.87 -3.17
CA PRO A 618 24.74 -2.62 -4.35
C PRO A 618 25.93 -3.39 -4.94
N GLY A 619 25.63 -4.45 -5.68
CA GLY A 619 26.66 -5.21 -6.40
C GLY A 619 27.37 -4.38 -7.47
N GLY A 620 28.68 -4.56 -7.61
CA GLY A 620 29.53 -3.82 -8.54
C GLY A 620 29.99 -2.45 -8.05
N SER A 621 29.66 -2.06 -6.81
CA SER A 621 30.10 -0.77 -6.24
C SER A 621 31.61 -0.79 -5.96
N GLN A 622 32.30 0.32 -6.24
CA GLN A 622 33.75 0.50 -6.07
C GLN A 622 34.10 1.77 -5.29
N LEU A 623 33.24 2.15 -4.33
CA LEU A 623 33.40 3.40 -3.59
C LEU A 623 34.60 3.41 -2.63
N GLY A 624 35.18 2.24 -2.32
CA GLY A 624 36.24 2.13 -1.31
C GLY A 624 35.71 2.40 0.10
N LYS A 625 36.57 2.91 0.98
CA LYS A 625 36.18 3.30 2.34
C LYS A 625 35.38 4.61 2.30
N VAL A 626 34.17 4.57 2.85
CA VAL A 626 33.25 5.71 2.86
C VAL A 626 33.04 6.16 4.31
N PRO A 627 33.47 7.38 4.68
CA PRO A 627 33.19 7.91 6.02
C PRO A 627 31.73 8.34 6.12
N ILE A 628 31.01 7.87 7.12
CA ILE A 628 29.64 8.27 7.42
C ILE A 628 29.55 8.80 8.85
N THR A 629 28.69 9.80 9.07
CA THR A 629 28.40 10.32 10.42
C THR A 629 26.94 10.11 10.75
N VAL A 630 26.66 9.49 11.89
CA VAL A 630 25.31 9.12 12.33
C VAL A 630 24.96 9.86 13.62
N GLU A 631 23.83 10.57 13.59
CA GLU A 631 23.24 11.26 14.75
C GLU A 631 21.95 10.54 15.19
N GLY A 632 21.66 10.53 16.50
CA GLY A 632 20.44 9.91 17.04
C GLY A 632 20.52 8.39 17.26
N ALA A 633 21.68 7.79 17.02
CA ALA A 633 21.95 6.37 17.25
C ALA A 633 22.81 6.12 18.49
N VAL A 634 22.81 4.88 18.99
CA VAL A 634 23.60 4.43 20.14
C VAL A 634 24.49 3.25 19.79
N LYS A 635 25.60 3.08 20.51
CA LYS A 635 26.55 1.99 20.26
C LYS A 635 25.95 0.64 20.64
N VAL A 636 26.35 -0.38 19.89
CA VAL A 636 25.91 -1.79 20.04
C VAL A 636 27.05 -2.63 20.59
N PRO A 637 26.78 -3.65 21.43
CA PRO A 637 27.75 -4.69 21.72
C PRO A 637 28.16 -5.41 20.42
N TYR A 638 29.25 -4.96 19.82
CA TYR A 638 29.77 -5.46 18.55
C TYR A 638 31.19 -5.97 18.75
N PHE A 639 31.39 -7.27 18.55
CA PHE A 639 32.70 -7.89 18.64
C PHE A 639 33.10 -8.44 17.27
N ARG A 640 34.25 -7.99 16.74
CA ARG A 640 34.83 -8.53 15.52
C ARG A 640 36.16 -9.21 15.81
N LEU A 641 36.26 -10.47 15.41
CA LEU A 641 37.45 -11.30 15.61
C LEU A 641 38.67 -10.63 14.92
N GLY A 642 39.76 -10.46 15.66
CA GLY A 642 40.99 -9.83 15.18
C GLY A 642 41.03 -8.29 15.25
N GLU A 643 39.88 -7.63 15.38
CA GLU A 643 39.81 -6.16 15.49
C GLU A 643 39.50 -5.68 16.92
N THR A 644 38.62 -6.39 17.63
CA THR A 644 38.16 -5.99 18.97
C THR A 644 39.02 -6.62 20.07
N CYS A 645 39.56 -5.81 21.00
CA CYS A 645 40.29 -6.33 22.17
C CYS A 645 39.34 -6.97 23.19
N LYS A 646 39.74 -8.12 23.77
CA LYS A 646 39.09 -8.72 24.94
C LYS A 646 38.93 -7.74 26.11
N CYS A 647 39.95 -6.91 26.36
CA CYS A 647 39.92 -5.87 27.38
C CYS A 647 38.78 -4.87 27.15
N GLN A 648 38.69 -4.32 25.94
CA GLN A 648 37.62 -3.39 25.55
C GLN A 648 36.24 -4.04 25.60
N TRP A 649 36.15 -5.32 25.23
CA TRP A 649 34.93 -6.11 25.35
C TRP A 649 34.42 -6.18 26.79
N LEU A 650 35.30 -6.57 27.73
CA LEU A 650 34.99 -6.74 29.14
C LEU A 650 34.66 -5.40 29.82
N ASP A 651 35.42 -4.36 29.53
CA ASP A 651 35.34 -3.09 30.24
C ASP A 651 34.20 -2.19 29.75
N SER A 652 33.86 -2.25 28.46
CA SER A 652 32.97 -1.25 27.85
C SER A 652 31.95 -1.83 26.87
N ILE A 653 32.36 -2.58 25.84
CA ILE A 653 31.52 -2.89 24.68
C ILE A 653 30.33 -3.76 25.07
N ARG A 654 30.53 -4.76 25.93
CA ARG A 654 29.45 -5.64 26.38
C ARG A 654 28.38 -4.89 27.19
N HIS A 655 28.72 -3.75 27.79
CA HIS A 655 27.84 -2.98 28.67
C HIS A 655 27.01 -1.92 27.92
N TYR A 656 27.14 -1.81 26.59
CA TYR A 656 26.29 -0.91 25.82
C TYR A 656 24.81 -1.31 25.90
N LEU A 657 23.94 -0.29 25.94
CA LEU A 657 22.53 -0.43 26.29
C LEU A 657 21.64 -0.98 25.16
N ALA A 658 22.17 -1.14 23.95
CA ALA A 658 21.39 -1.66 22.82
C ALA A 658 20.85 -3.08 23.11
N PRO A 659 19.61 -3.41 22.67
CA PRO A 659 18.98 -4.70 22.96
C PRO A 659 19.49 -5.85 22.08
N TRP A 660 20.18 -5.53 20.99
CA TRP A 660 20.79 -6.48 20.05
C TRP A 660 22.30 -6.36 20.08
N ALA A 661 22.97 -7.41 19.66
CA ALA A 661 24.41 -7.48 19.53
C ALA A 661 24.82 -8.25 18.27
N GLU A 662 26.02 -7.95 17.77
CA GLU A 662 26.60 -8.63 16.61
C GLU A 662 27.98 -9.21 16.97
N LEU A 663 28.20 -10.48 16.64
CA LEU A 663 29.50 -11.15 16.74
C LEU A 663 29.94 -11.52 15.32
N ALA A 664 31.08 -10.98 14.86
CA ALA A 664 31.50 -11.07 13.47
C ALA A 664 32.87 -11.73 13.30
N THR A 665 32.97 -12.59 12.29
CA THR A 665 34.23 -13.00 11.65
C THR A 665 34.30 -12.40 10.24
N GLU A 666 35.29 -12.78 9.43
CA GLU A 666 35.40 -12.32 8.04
C GLU A 666 34.26 -12.85 7.16
N ASN A 667 33.80 -14.08 7.42
CA ASN A 667 32.83 -14.80 6.58
C ASN A 667 31.43 -14.96 7.18
N ILE A 668 31.26 -14.75 8.50
CA ILE A 668 29.95 -14.91 9.16
C ILE A 668 29.71 -13.87 10.26
N ILE A 669 28.46 -13.42 10.38
CA ILE A 669 27.99 -12.51 11.41
C ILE A 669 26.79 -13.13 12.12
N LEU A 670 26.85 -13.19 13.45
CA LEU A 670 25.79 -13.67 14.32
C LEU A 670 25.09 -12.47 14.98
N THR A 671 23.79 -12.31 14.75
CA THR A 671 22.96 -11.28 15.38
C THR A 671 22.06 -11.90 16.44
N VAL A 672 22.29 -11.49 17.70
CA VAL A 672 21.67 -12.09 18.89
C VAL A 672 21.19 -11.04 19.90
N PRO A 673 20.23 -11.34 20.78
CA PRO A 673 19.86 -10.44 21.87
C PRO A 673 21.06 -10.17 22.77
N ALA A 674 21.27 -8.90 23.12
CA ALA A 674 22.43 -8.46 23.92
C ALA A 674 22.46 -9.15 25.29
N ASP A 675 21.30 -9.37 25.92
CA ASP A 675 21.21 -10.03 27.22
C ASP A 675 21.79 -11.44 27.25
N THR A 676 21.76 -12.15 26.12
CA THR A 676 22.33 -13.51 26.02
C THR A 676 23.86 -13.49 26.01
N ILE A 677 24.47 -12.42 25.51
CA ILE A 677 25.93 -12.34 25.33
C ILE A 677 26.66 -11.47 26.35
N ARG A 678 25.94 -10.61 27.08
CA ARG A 678 26.50 -9.73 28.12
C ARG A 678 27.31 -10.49 29.17
N HIS A 679 26.96 -11.74 29.41
CA HIS A 679 27.61 -12.63 30.36
C HIS A 679 28.83 -13.38 29.77
N ILE A 680 29.07 -13.29 28.46
CA ILE A 680 30.19 -13.96 27.80
C ILE A 680 31.46 -13.12 27.99
N GLU A 681 32.42 -13.66 28.74
CA GLU A 681 33.70 -12.99 28.99
C GLU A 681 34.64 -13.03 27.79
N ASN A 682 34.68 -14.14 27.06
CA ASN A 682 35.50 -14.27 25.86
C ASN A 682 34.70 -14.88 24.69
N PRO A 683 34.28 -14.07 23.70
CA PRO A 683 33.63 -14.56 22.49
C PRO A 683 34.59 -15.17 21.45
N GLU A 684 35.91 -15.03 21.61
CA GLU A 684 36.91 -15.48 20.62
C GLU A 684 36.82 -16.98 20.31
N PRO A 685 36.74 -17.92 21.28
CA PRO A 685 36.73 -19.35 20.96
C PRO A 685 35.51 -19.76 20.12
N LEU A 686 34.37 -19.13 20.38
CA LEU A 686 33.15 -19.33 19.59
C LEU A 686 33.33 -18.84 18.16
N LEU A 687 33.91 -17.66 17.99
CA LEU A 687 34.12 -17.07 16.67
C LEU A 687 35.20 -17.80 15.86
N ILE A 688 36.26 -18.28 16.51
CA ILE A 688 37.27 -19.14 15.88
C ILE A 688 36.63 -20.43 15.37
N LEU A 689 35.77 -21.06 16.17
CA LEU A 689 35.04 -22.25 15.74
C LEU A 689 34.16 -21.96 14.52
N TRP A 690 33.42 -20.84 14.51
CA TRP A 690 32.62 -20.45 13.36
C TRP A 690 33.47 -20.17 12.12
N ASP A 691 34.63 -19.53 12.29
CA ASP A 691 35.56 -19.26 11.21
C ASP A 691 36.08 -20.57 10.60
N GLN A 692 36.48 -21.54 11.43
CA GLN A 692 36.88 -22.88 11.00
C GLN A 692 35.77 -23.61 10.24
N ILE A 693 34.51 -23.51 10.71
CA ILE A 693 33.35 -24.09 10.00
C ILE A 693 33.19 -23.45 8.63
N MET A 694 33.29 -22.12 8.52
CA MET A 694 33.17 -21.41 7.25
C MET A 694 34.31 -21.75 6.29
N LEU A 695 35.54 -21.92 6.79
CA LEU A 695 36.69 -22.37 6.02
C LEU A 695 36.48 -23.78 5.46
N ALA A 696 36.02 -24.72 6.31
CA ALA A 696 35.72 -26.08 5.88
C ALA A 696 34.62 -26.10 4.80
N ILE A 697 33.61 -25.23 4.91
CA ILE A 697 32.57 -25.09 3.88
C ILE A 697 33.14 -24.53 2.58
N ALA A 698 34.00 -23.51 2.65
CA ALA A 698 34.65 -22.93 1.48
C ALA A 698 35.49 -23.99 0.74
N GLU A 699 36.25 -24.78 1.49
CA GLU A 699 37.06 -25.88 0.99
C GLU A 699 36.20 -26.95 0.30
N LEU A 700 35.14 -27.42 0.96
CA LEU A 700 34.22 -28.40 0.38
C LEU A 700 33.58 -27.90 -0.91
N ALA A 701 33.21 -26.62 -0.94
CA ALA A 701 32.58 -25.99 -2.09
C ALA A 701 33.58 -25.62 -3.19
N ALA A 702 34.88 -25.87 -3.02
CA ALA A 702 35.94 -25.39 -3.92
C ALA A 702 35.87 -23.87 -4.18
N ALA A 703 35.40 -23.10 -3.19
CA ALA A 703 35.18 -21.66 -3.31
C ALA A 703 36.34 -20.87 -2.66
N PRO A 704 36.53 -19.59 -3.01
CA PRO A 704 37.51 -18.74 -2.34
C PRO A 704 37.29 -18.68 -0.83
N VAL A 705 38.40 -18.74 -0.08
CA VAL A 705 38.41 -18.69 1.39
C VAL A 705 37.67 -17.47 1.95
N LYS A 706 37.79 -16.33 1.28
CA LYS A 706 37.04 -15.11 1.61
C LYS A 706 35.78 -15.04 0.77
N PHE A 707 34.64 -14.98 1.43
CA PHE A 707 33.35 -14.88 0.74
C PHE A 707 33.15 -13.47 0.19
N PRO A 708 32.44 -13.31 -0.95
CA PRO A 708 32.13 -11.99 -1.51
C PRO A 708 31.35 -11.09 -0.54
N ARG A 709 30.59 -11.70 0.38
CA ARG A 709 29.88 -11.04 1.47
C ARG A 709 29.80 -11.99 2.67
N PRO A 710 29.80 -11.49 3.91
CA PRO A 710 29.60 -12.33 5.08
C PRO A 710 28.17 -12.88 5.13
N GLU A 711 28.04 -14.16 5.47
CA GLU A 711 26.76 -14.78 5.79
C GLU A 711 26.23 -14.26 7.12
N ARG A 712 24.92 -14.14 7.27
CA ARG A 712 24.27 -13.58 8.47
C ARG A 712 23.30 -14.59 9.09
N ILE A 713 23.45 -14.83 10.38
CA ILE A 713 22.50 -15.61 11.18
C ILE A 713 21.82 -14.66 12.17
N VAL A 714 20.50 -14.48 12.01
CA VAL A 714 19.69 -13.63 12.88
C VAL A 714 18.78 -14.50 13.72
N THR A 715 18.82 -14.30 15.03
CA THR A 715 17.88 -14.97 15.94
C THR A 715 16.53 -14.25 15.96
N ASP A 716 15.44 -15.02 15.87
CA ASP A 716 14.08 -14.47 15.87
C ASP A 716 13.15 -15.33 16.75
N VAL A 717 12.18 -14.66 17.36
CA VAL A 717 11.13 -15.27 18.19
C VAL A 717 10.12 -16.03 17.32
N GLN A 718 9.96 -15.61 16.07
CA GLN A 718 9.02 -16.16 15.10
C GLN A 718 9.55 -16.00 13.67
N ILE A 719 9.36 -17.06 12.87
CA ILE A 719 9.66 -17.08 11.44
C ILE A 719 8.39 -17.41 10.65
N SER A 720 8.30 -16.93 9.41
CA SER A 720 7.16 -17.10 8.50
C SER A 720 7.05 -18.52 7.96
N ALA A 721 8.18 -19.18 7.73
CA ALA A 721 8.27 -20.54 7.20
C ALA A 721 9.41 -21.33 7.88
N GLY A 722 9.19 -22.64 8.07
CA GLY A 722 10.13 -23.55 8.74
C GLY A 722 9.84 -23.74 10.23
N GLY A 723 10.04 -24.96 10.75
CA GLY A 723 9.75 -25.29 12.16
C GLY A 723 10.75 -24.70 13.17
N CYS A 724 12.01 -24.53 12.76
CA CYS A 724 13.12 -24.09 13.63
C CYS A 724 14.01 -23.00 13.00
N MET A 725 14.20 -23.00 11.67
CA MET A 725 15.03 -22.05 10.91
C MET A 725 14.46 -21.81 9.51
N GLY A 726 14.70 -20.64 8.91
CA GLY A 726 14.27 -20.24 7.55
C GLY A 726 15.41 -19.65 6.70
N SER A 727 15.28 -19.77 5.38
CA SER A 727 16.27 -19.33 4.38
C SER A 727 15.96 -17.93 3.83
N GLY A 728 16.96 -17.07 3.71
CA GLY A 728 16.88 -15.70 3.19
C GLY A 728 18.27 -15.03 3.06
N VAL A 729 18.33 -13.77 2.60
CA VAL A 729 19.60 -12.98 2.47
C VAL A 729 20.35 -12.89 3.81
N ALA A 730 19.59 -12.89 4.91
CA ALA A 730 20.01 -13.30 6.24
C ALA A 730 19.20 -14.55 6.62
N ARG A 731 19.87 -15.57 7.16
CA ARG A 731 19.20 -16.80 7.64
C ARG A 731 18.63 -16.52 9.01
N ILE A 732 17.35 -16.82 9.21
CA ILE A 732 16.63 -16.47 10.43
C ILE A 732 16.25 -17.75 11.16
N GLY A 733 16.53 -17.85 12.46
CA GLY A 733 16.30 -19.10 13.18
C GLY A 733 16.16 -18.97 14.69
N LYS A 734 15.61 -20.02 15.31
CA LYS A 734 15.73 -20.29 16.74
C LYS A 734 17.05 -21.03 16.95
N LEU A 735 17.81 -20.69 18.01
CA LEU A 735 19.10 -21.33 18.33
C LEU A 735 18.98 -22.87 18.31
N GLY A 736 19.57 -23.49 17.28
CA GLY A 736 19.61 -24.95 17.11
C GLY A 736 20.22 -25.40 15.77
N GLY A 737 21.50 -25.79 15.77
CA GLY A 737 22.18 -26.58 14.72
C GLY A 737 22.68 -25.83 13.46
N PRO A 738 23.94 -26.02 13.00
CA PRO A 738 24.52 -25.35 11.81
C PRO A 738 24.12 -25.94 10.44
N TRP A 739 23.16 -26.87 10.37
CA TRP A 739 22.94 -27.79 9.24
C TRP A 739 22.59 -27.13 7.89
N LEU A 740 22.11 -25.89 7.85
CA LEU A 740 21.61 -25.27 6.60
C LEU A 740 22.69 -24.57 5.76
N LEU A 741 23.92 -24.37 6.25
CA LEU A 741 24.95 -23.59 5.53
C LEU A 741 25.24 -24.10 4.10
N GLY A 742 24.93 -25.37 3.80
CA GLY A 742 25.03 -25.95 2.45
C GLY A 742 24.20 -25.27 1.34
N GLY A 743 23.23 -24.42 1.68
CA GLY A 743 22.40 -23.71 0.69
C GLY A 743 23.16 -22.76 -0.25
N TRP A 744 24.34 -22.27 0.17
CA TRP A 744 25.17 -21.38 -0.64
C TRP A 744 26.21 -22.15 -1.48
N ALA A 745 26.79 -23.22 -0.92
CA ALA A 745 27.71 -24.11 -1.64
C ALA A 745 27.06 -24.75 -2.89
N MET A 746 25.74 -24.96 -2.85
CA MET A 746 24.96 -25.61 -3.92
C MET A 746 24.46 -24.67 -5.02
N THR A 747 24.47 -23.35 -4.82
CA THR A 747 24.00 -22.38 -5.85
C THR A 747 24.97 -22.22 -7.04
N GLY A 748 26.13 -22.87 -6.98
CA GLY A 748 27.13 -22.92 -8.04
C GLY A 748 27.04 -24.09 -9.02
N GLY A 749 25.88 -24.77 -9.15
CA GLY A 749 25.62 -25.62 -10.33
C GLY A 749 24.91 -26.96 -10.17
N LEU A 750 24.31 -27.31 -9.01
CA LEU A 750 23.59 -28.58 -8.85
C LEU A 750 22.05 -28.47 -9.01
N PRO A 751 21.33 -29.59 -9.28
CA PRO A 751 19.87 -29.67 -9.25
C PRO A 751 19.22 -29.29 -7.93
N PRO A 752 17.90 -29.03 -7.90
CA PRO A 752 17.17 -28.83 -6.65
C PRO A 752 17.09 -30.18 -5.92
N LEU A 753 18.11 -30.50 -5.14
CA LEU A 753 18.15 -31.70 -4.29
C LEU A 753 17.78 -31.34 -2.84
N SER A 754 17.06 -32.28 -2.22
CA SER A 754 16.33 -32.13 -0.95
C SER A 754 17.22 -31.95 0.29
N GLU A 755 16.61 -31.80 1.47
CA GLU A 755 17.27 -31.63 2.78
C GLU A 755 18.41 -32.62 3.12
N GLY A 756 18.56 -33.73 2.38
CA GLY A 756 19.60 -34.75 2.58
C GLY A 756 21.02 -34.24 2.38
N ASP A 757 21.26 -33.34 1.43
CA ASP A 757 22.61 -32.87 1.11
C ASP A 757 23.10 -31.75 2.05
N TYR A 758 22.18 -31.05 2.72
CA TYR A 758 22.52 -30.17 3.85
C TYR A 758 23.14 -30.94 5.02
N GLY A 759 22.66 -32.16 5.25
CA GLY A 759 23.23 -33.07 6.25
C GLY A 759 24.68 -33.49 5.93
N PHE A 760 25.06 -33.48 4.65
CA PHE A 760 26.39 -33.87 4.16
C PHE A 760 27.45 -32.80 4.47
N VAL A 761 27.14 -31.52 4.20
CA VAL A 761 28.00 -30.37 4.56
C VAL A 761 28.22 -30.30 6.08
N GLY A 762 27.17 -30.57 6.86
CA GLY A 762 27.29 -30.67 8.32
C GLY A 762 28.06 -31.92 8.81
N SER A 763 28.18 -32.97 7.98
CA SER A 763 29.04 -34.12 8.27
C SER A 763 30.52 -33.79 8.05
N TRP A 764 30.85 -33.11 6.96
CA TRP A 764 32.21 -32.62 6.67
C TRP A 764 32.74 -31.69 7.77
N ALA A 765 31.97 -30.67 8.15
CA ALA A 765 32.37 -29.74 9.21
C ALA A 765 32.61 -30.44 10.58
N ARG A 766 31.99 -31.60 10.82
CA ARG A 766 32.24 -32.43 12.01
C ARG A 766 33.54 -33.24 11.90
N THR A 767 33.83 -33.82 10.73
CA THR A 767 35.04 -34.61 10.50
C THR A 767 36.30 -33.74 10.40
N SER A 768 36.16 -32.48 10.00
CA SER A 768 37.27 -31.54 9.79
C SER A 768 37.58 -30.64 11.01
N GLY A 769 37.07 -30.97 12.21
CA GLY A 769 37.53 -30.37 13.48
C GLY A 769 36.48 -29.75 14.43
N GLY A 770 35.16 -29.92 14.21
CA GLY A 770 34.13 -29.37 15.11
C GLY A 770 33.87 -30.22 16.39
N PRO A 771 33.62 -29.64 17.58
CA PRO A 771 33.35 -30.39 18.81
C PRO A 771 31.95 -31.03 18.85
N SER A 772 31.84 -32.18 19.55
CA SER A 772 30.65 -33.05 19.62
C SER A 772 29.74 -32.75 20.84
N PRO A 773 28.42 -32.50 20.69
CA PRO A 773 27.46 -32.62 21.79
C PRO A 773 26.91 -34.06 21.94
N PRO A 774 26.38 -34.47 23.12
CA PRO A 774 25.97 -35.84 23.38
C PRO A 774 24.75 -36.27 22.52
N LEU A 775 24.84 -37.48 21.96
CA LEU A 775 23.84 -38.11 21.08
C LEU A 775 22.51 -38.39 21.80
N PRO A 776 21.33 -38.15 21.18
CA PRO A 776 20.13 -38.93 21.47
C PRO A 776 20.33 -40.38 21.00
N PRO A 777 19.63 -41.38 21.58
CA PRO A 777 19.91 -42.79 21.32
C PRO A 777 19.75 -43.13 19.83
N ALA A 778 20.84 -43.58 19.20
CA ALA A 778 20.87 -43.97 17.80
C ALA A 778 20.27 -45.38 17.61
N VAL A 779 19.50 -45.57 16.54
CA VAL A 779 19.02 -46.88 16.09
C VAL A 779 20.23 -47.74 15.69
N PRO A 780 20.32 -49.02 16.10
CA PRO A 780 21.53 -49.82 15.94
C PRO A 780 21.84 -50.20 14.48
N PRO A 781 23.12 -50.49 14.15
CA PRO A 781 23.64 -50.65 12.79
C PRO A 781 22.98 -51.71 11.89
N PRO A 782 22.48 -52.88 12.36
CA PRO A 782 21.93 -53.88 11.43
C PRO A 782 20.61 -53.43 10.77
N ALA A 783 19.97 -52.35 11.24
CA ALA A 783 18.77 -51.80 10.61
C ALA A 783 19.07 -50.94 9.36
N ARG A 784 20.35 -50.56 9.12
CA ARG A 784 20.76 -49.68 8.01
C ARG A 784 21.06 -50.44 6.73
N GLU A 785 21.71 -51.61 6.83
CA GLU A 785 22.03 -52.49 5.70
C GLU A 785 20.84 -53.31 5.19
N MET A 786 19.91 -53.72 6.08
CA MET A 786 18.72 -54.45 5.66
C MET A 786 17.76 -53.63 4.77
N ARG A 787 17.90 -52.30 4.72
CA ARG A 787 17.01 -51.41 3.94
C ARG A 787 17.53 -51.08 2.53
N SER A 788 18.81 -51.25 2.25
CA SER A 788 19.38 -51.06 0.90
C SER A 788 19.28 -52.32 0.03
N GLY A 789 19.16 -53.51 0.62
CA GLY A 789 19.18 -54.78 -0.10
C GLY A 789 17.88 -55.18 -0.83
N HIS A 790 16.75 -54.49 -0.62
CA HIS A 790 15.46 -54.86 -1.25
C HIS A 790 15.16 -54.14 -2.58
N GLY A 791 16.09 -53.32 -3.11
CA GLY A 791 15.93 -52.59 -4.36
C GLY A 791 16.62 -53.22 -5.59
N ALA A 792 17.25 -54.38 -5.45
CA ALA A 792 18.03 -55.01 -6.52
C ALA A 792 17.24 -56.10 -7.28
N LEU A 793 16.17 -55.72 -7.97
CA LEU A 793 15.55 -56.52 -9.04
C LEU A 793 15.22 -55.58 -10.23
N PRO A 794 15.38 -56.03 -11.49
CA PRO A 794 15.49 -55.13 -12.62
C PRO A 794 14.10 -54.74 -13.16
N CYS A 795 13.48 -53.70 -12.61
CA CYS A 795 12.30 -53.04 -13.19
C CYS A 795 12.20 -51.56 -12.75
N SER A 796 12.33 -50.63 -13.70
CA SER A 796 11.97 -49.19 -13.68
C SER A 796 12.45 -48.33 -12.49
N PRO A 797 13.49 -47.49 -12.64
CA PRO A 797 14.11 -46.74 -11.54
C PRO A 797 13.49 -45.36 -11.23
N HIS A 798 12.29 -45.02 -11.72
CA HIS A 798 11.81 -43.63 -11.67
C HIS A 798 10.79 -43.26 -10.58
N ASN A 799 10.36 -44.18 -9.69
CA ASN A 799 9.39 -43.82 -8.65
C ASN A 799 9.55 -44.64 -7.37
N SER A 800 10.43 -44.22 -6.46
CA SER A 800 10.29 -44.57 -5.04
C SER A 800 10.94 -43.55 -4.09
N CYS A 801 10.26 -43.35 -2.96
CA CYS A 801 10.45 -42.29 -1.98
C CYS A 801 11.72 -42.49 -1.14
N TRP A 802 12.77 -41.70 -1.39
CA TRP A 802 13.97 -41.64 -0.54
C TRP A 802 13.72 -40.72 0.66
N ARG A 803 13.91 -41.22 1.90
CA ARG A 803 13.92 -40.38 3.11
C ARG A 803 15.30 -39.73 3.30
N VAL A 804 15.29 -38.48 3.77
CA VAL A 804 16.42 -37.56 4.03
C VAL A 804 17.64 -38.17 4.76
N GLY A 805 17.46 -39.27 5.51
CA GLY A 805 18.56 -39.98 6.21
C GLY A 805 19.32 -41.03 5.38
N SER A 806 18.94 -41.25 4.12
CA SER A 806 19.47 -42.28 3.21
C SER A 806 20.06 -41.66 1.93
N GLY A 807 20.80 -40.55 2.05
CA GLY A 807 21.37 -39.85 0.88
C GLY A 807 22.56 -40.56 0.24
N ASN A 808 22.61 -40.58 -1.10
CA ASN A 808 23.70 -41.13 -1.92
C ASN A 808 25.07 -40.47 -1.67
N GLY A 809 25.11 -39.21 -1.19
CA GLY A 809 26.37 -38.50 -0.92
C GLY A 809 27.26 -39.18 0.15
N GLY A 810 26.65 -39.82 1.15
CA GLY A 810 27.40 -40.58 2.16
C GLY A 810 28.06 -41.85 1.60
N LEU A 811 27.43 -42.50 0.61
CA LEU A 811 27.96 -43.69 -0.07
C LEU A 811 29.11 -43.31 -1.02
N LEU A 812 28.94 -42.25 -1.81
CA LEU A 812 30.00 -41.70 -2.67
C LEU A 812 31.22 -41.24 -1.84
N HIS A 813 31.01 -40.58 -0.70
CA HIS A 813 32.11 -40.22 0.21
C HIS A 813 32.83 -41.46 0.74
N SER A 814 32.07 -42.48 1.19
CA SER A 814 32.69 -43.71 1.70
C SER A 814 33.49 -44.49 0.65
N ALA A 815 33.20 -44.29 -0.65
CA ALA A 815 33.90 -44.96 -1.74
C ALA A 815 35.07 -44.15 -2.33
N PHE A 816 34.96 -42.82 -2.41
CA PHE A 816 35.90 -41.97 -3.16
C PHE A 816 36.60 -40.88 -2.31
N GLY A 817 36.19 -40.69 -1.05
CA GLY A 817 36.76 -39.65 -0.17
C GLY A 817 36.32 -38.23 -0.52
N TRP A 818 36.74 -37.25 0.29
CA TRP A 818 36.32 -35.85 0.18
C TRP A 818 36.95 -35.10 -1.00
N GLU A 819 38.16 -35.47 -1.42
CA GLU A 819 38.87 -34.80 -2.53
C GLU A 819 38.11 -34.91 -3.85
N SER A 820 37.50 -36.06 -4.15
CA SER A 820 36.69 -36.24 -5.35
C SER A 820 35.46 -35.33 -5.37
N PHE A 821 34.89 -35.01 -4.22
CA PHE A 821 33.78 -34.05 -4.14
C PHE A 821 34.24 -32.63 -4.41
N ILE A 822 35.35 -32.21 -3.79
CA ILE A 822 35.91 -30.87 -4.00
C ILE A 822 36.26 -30.67 -5.47
N GLN A 823 36.87 -31.68 -6.10
CA GLN A 823 37.16 -31.65 -7.52
C GLN A 823 35.88 -31.50 -8.36
N ASN A 824 34.86 -32.29 -8.06
CA ASN A 824 33.58 -32.22 -8.78
C ASN A 824 32.92 -30.83 -8.61
N PHE A 825 32.88 -30.29 -7.39
CA PHE A 825 32.41 -28.92 -7.15
C PHE A 825 33.21 -27.87 -7.93
N SER A 826 34.53 -28.03 -8.04
CA SER A 826 35.37 -27.13 -8.84
C SER A 826 35.03 -27.21 -10.33
N GLU A 827 34.75 -28.41 -10.86
CA GLU A 827 34.38 -28.61 -12.26
C GLU A 827 33.00 -28.00 -12.55
N TYR A 828 32.01 -28.20 -11.68
CA TYR A 828 30.69 -27.55 -11.80
C TYR A 828 30.79 -26.02 -11.86
N GLN A 829 31.68 -25.40 -11.09
CA GLN A 829 31.87 -23.95 -11.12
C GLN A 829 32.45 -23.43 -12.44
N THR A 830 33.08 -24.29 -13.25
CA THR A 830 33.61 -23.92 -14.58
C THR A 830 32.59 -24.07 -15.71
N LEU A 831 31.42 -24.66 -15.45
CA LEU A 831 30.39 -24.86 -16.46
C LEU A 831 29.73 -23.53 -16.85
N CYS A 832 29.77 -23.21 -18.14
CA CYS A 832 29.14 -22.00 -18.68
C CYS A 832 27.60 -22.10 -18.78
N HIS A 833 27.04 -23.32 -18.71
CA HIS A 833 25.60 -23.56 -18.78
C HIS A 833 25.21 -24.76 -17.91
N VAL A 834 24.38 -24.51 -16.90
CA VAL A 834 23.77 -25.55 -16.06
C VAL A 834 22.34 -25.79 -16.56
N PRO A 835 21.94 -27.02 -16.90
CA PRO A 835 20.58 -27.31 -17.39
C PRO A 835 19.52 -26.85 -16.39
N ALA A 836 18.33 -26.45 -16.86
CA ALA A 836 17.28 -25.94 -15.98
C ALA A 836 16.32 -27.02 -15.47
N ASP A 837 16.17 -28.11 -16.23
CA ASP A 837 15.32 -29.26 -15.90
C ASP A 837 16.06 -30.31 -15.06
N ASN A 838 15.30 -31.01 -14.23
CA ASN A 838 15.86 -31.97 -13.28
C ASN A 838 16.50 -33.17 -13.95
N ASP A 839 15.96 -33.63 -15.08
CA ASP A 839 16.46 -34.83 -15.76
C ASP A 839 17.86 -34.58 -16.31
N SER A 840 18.05 -33.47 -17.04
CA SER A 840 19.36 -33.07 -17.56
C SER A 840 20.39 -32.74 -16.46
N LYS A 841 19.92 -32.31 -15.28
CA LYS A 841 20.79 -32.07 -14.11
C LYS A 841 21.19 -33.35 -13.38
N MET A 842 20.43 -34.43 -13.51
CA MET A 842 20.75 -35.75 -12.95
C MET A 842 21.71 -36.53 -13.86
N ASP A 843 21.68 -36.24 -15.16
CA ASP A 843 22.59 -36.83 -16.16
C ASP A 843 23.99 -36.16 -16.18
N LEU A 844 24.07 -34.91 -15.68
CA LEU A 844 25.29 -34.10 -15.54
C LEU A 844 26.05 -34.48 -14.26
#